data_AF-A0AAW2G0I3-F1
#
_entry.id   AF-A0AAW2G0I3-F1
#
_cell.length_a   1.000
_cell.length_b   1.000
_cell.length_c   1.000
_cell.angle_alpha   90.00
_cell.angle_beta   90.00
_cell.angle_gamma   90.00
#
_symmetry.space_group_name_H-M   'P 1'
#
loop_
_entity.id
_entity.type
_entity.pdbx_description
1 polymer ?
#
loop_
_entity_poly.entity_id
_entity_poly.type
_entity_poly.pdbx_seq_one_letter_code
_entity_poly.pdbx_strand_id
1 'polypeptide(L)'
;MHSVGASLSSSTKASDVSTLIKRAQVCGAADVDTDEPCGETEGLRILDEFRKLYESRIEKIDRESDDESDRVSMKLQVMSDWIKDLGEQNAMLVHTVEDLEQAACSRVKLLEEKLNQSSQMVMDNLTRPDHSEKTLNTLSNRVNQLEKDEEYLKQKIENLQSDIKSLLKVINRAYRQKVWSLEGITFFEIVPEDIPVLDFSYICDQEQTDTDHIKSLNLQIEQLQENERKMFKSQLELEGKIGDLTTELSVRDYTIKKYVSRLQCFYEKLKEHAKQTNQVINHPLALTSDQDCNIILTSDILESVLDAKDRENKNLQRQLQELESKLMVHTYENNAGTINLQLQLEEKCKKVQQLEDKVARLEKEAAQTKATLAAEIETLEKQKYHANAGNRLKDDIIKEMRKKLKQVTLEDASSRKDVCNDTNNSPEKCSKFSLRHNPHSKKGNINDEWQFKLMEEFRVCTVEAQAATEDIREEITTVISTFSLRHQNYEELNKLVTNTQSYLARMREGLIEAINKLELQEEERLRHNERIMNGKVKLKDMKNEINHVQSELFRCINNMQEKIQGYNESEHVGACINNDLLTVVIEEVEQILINLQLFQTQGGCMTSILKGLRSQLSTIDNSLKELHRKASEVLLNNEIAKTTFCERESRLAKFENEVDCAHSKMQDVLETFLSAKQDEKEQFPDYTYNNQELNDVIKAKEDLHKLRKEYDNLKLDMIQQTCQIKYDDRLNKWKYRVTDLEDQIRMLQHETKCKQEAINFLKNNIQSMEKELITARTKTENYRQCHSKDSMELKKKIIELENIIKTQKEVENDLRKNLNNVTNIKKTTELNTEYSTEAALLRCDYPSKHENLSHLFKAVQDAMQSAKIAVQDFENELKKLIHEESSLSSVSAKFAVTLTDSSGTCREKMDICFHELRKLKNAVYSKEKLLENMEEIVRIQRSSLAISQTEIKDLHQKFQEKIDKQSLTITQYEMEKNELLKQNELQIQTIGHLQNAVVEAKRNLDQMSHKAMNDVSELRPALSSSFNHRNVHDV
;
A
#
# COMPACT_ATOMS: atom_id res chain seq x y z
N MET A 1 72.19 -14.95 -13.07
CA MET A 1 73.11 -15.88 -12.41
C MET A 1 72.32 -17.10 -11.99
N HIS A 2 72.76 -18.27 -12.48
CA HIS A 2 72.65 -19.62 -11.91
C HIS A 2 71.29 -19.99 -11.28
N SER A 3 70.40 -20.76 -11.91
CA SER A 3 70.59 -22.09 -12.51
C SER A 3 71.56 -22.95 -11.71
N VAL A 4 71.03 -23.88 -10.90
CA VAL A 4 71.43 -25.29 -10.69
C VAL A 4 70.31 -25.87 -9.79
N GLY A 5 69.63 -26.98 -10.06
CA GLY A 5 69.91 -28.11 -10.94
C GLY A 5 70.21 -29.35 -10.10
N ALA A 6 69.30 -30.33 -10.07
CA ALA A 6 69.59 -31.75 -9.85
C ALA A 6 68.27 -32.51 -10.10
N SER A 7 67.97 -33.06 -11.28
CA SER A 7 68.69 -34.03 -12.13
C SER A 7 68.61 -35.46 -11.59
N LEU A 8 68.06 -36.36 -12.43
CA LEU A 8 68.58 -37.69 -12.82
C LEU A 8 67.42 -38.43 -13.53
N SER A 9 67.34 -38.76 -14.82
CA SER A 9 68.21 -38.93 -16.00
C SER A 9 68.35 -40.39 -16.46
N SER A 10 68.28 -40.56 -17.80
CA SER A 10 68.86 -41.59 -18.70
C SER A 10 67.78 -42.26 -19.57
N SER A 11 67.95 -42.54 -20.87
CA SER A 11 69.11 -42.74 -21.75
C SER A 11 68.61 -42.70 -23.24
N THR A 12 69.08 -41.87 -24.18
CA THR A 12 70.26 -41.96 -25.10
C THR A 12 69.97 -42.50 -26.53
N LYS A 13 70.13 -41.61 -27.54
CA LYS A 13 70.60 -41.77 -28.96
C LYS A 13 69.78 -42.64 -29.95
N ALA A 14 69.70 -42.39 -31.26
CA ALA A 14 70.08 -41.30 -32.19
C ALA A 14 69.52 -41.66 -33.60
N SER A 15 69.51 -40.65 -34.49
CA SER A 15 69.51 -40.69 -35.97
C SER A 15 68.19 -40.52 -36.76
N ASP A 16 68.28 -39.52 -37.63
CA ASP A 16 67.81 -39.37 -39.01
C ASP A 16 66.33 -39.18 -39.39
N VAL A 17 66.07 -37.92 -39.78
CA VAL A 17 65.49 -37.50 -41.07
C VAL A 17 64.39 -38.39 -41.63
N SER A 18 63.15 -38.04 -41.27
CA SER A 18 62.00 -38.13 -42.17
C SER A 18 60.86 -37.24 -41.67
N THR A 19 59.96 -36.94 -42.60
CA THR A 19 58.56 -36.50 -42.44
C THR A 19 58.22 -35.00 -42.38
N LEU A 20 57.62 -34.60 -43.51
CA LEU A 20 56.27 -34.03 -43.63
C LEU A 20 56.11 -32.50 -43.67
N ILE A 21 56.12 -32.05 -44.92
CA ILE A 21 55.38 -30.93 -45.51
C ILE A 21 54.05 -30.63 -44.77
N LYS A 22 53.97 -29.38 -44.29
CA LYS A 22 52.80 -28.52 -44.07
C LYS A 22 51.45 -29.22 -43.85
N ARG A 23 51.05 -29.33 -42.58
CA ARG A 23 49.64 -29.43 -42.19
C ARG A 23 49.33 -28.30 -41.22
N ALA A 24 48.36 -27.46 -41.60
CA ALA A 24 47.81 -26.41 -40.76
C ALA A 24 47.39 -27.00 -39.40
N GLN A 25 47.93 -26.43 -38.33
CA GLN A 25 47.74 -26.93 -36.98
C GLN A 25 46.32 -26.56 -36.52
N VAL A 26 45.48 -27.59 -36.50
CA VAL A 26 44.18 -27.66 -35.81
C VAL A 26 44.39 -27.19 -34.36
N CYS A 27 43.65 -26.15 -33.95
CA CYS A 27 43.66 -25.69 -32.57
C CYS A 27 42.90 -26.71 -31.72
N GLY A 28 43.63 -27.62 -31.06
CA GLY A 28 43.11 -28.47 -30.01
C GLY A 28 43.15 -27.70 -28.70
N ALA A 29 42.04 -27.07 -28.32
CA ALA A 29 41.80 -26.64 -26.95
C ALA A 29 40.45 -27.22 -26.53
N ALA A 30 40.51 -28.33 -25.80
CA ALA A 30 39.36 -28.89 -25.11
C ALA A 30 39.09 -28.05 -23.85
N ASP A 31 37.82 -27.67 -23.64
CA ASP A 31 37.33 -27.14 -22.39
C ASP A 31 37.07 -28.32 -21.44
N VAL A 32 37.51 -28.24 -20.19
CA VAL A 32 37.58 -29.40 -19.27
C VAL A 32 36.21 -29.80 -18.71
N ASP A 33 35.14 -29.03 -18.94
CA ASP A 33 33.82 -29.36 -18.37
C ASP A 33 32.66 -29.55 -19.38
N THR A 34 32.88 -29.36 -20.70
CA THR A 34 31.91 -29.79 -21.73
C THR A 34 32.60 -29.99 -23.08
N ASP A 35 32.53 -31.20 -23.61
CA ASP A 35 33.25 -31.69 -24.80
C ASP A 35 32.57 -31.24 -26.13
N GLU A 36 32.42 -29.94 -26.37
CA GLU A 36 31.94 -29.38 -27.67
C GLU A 36 32.82 -28.23 -28.21
N PRO A 37 33.14 -28.20 -29.53
CA PRO A 37 34.03 -27.20 -30.12
C PRO A 37 33.33 -25.86 -30.45
N CYS A 38 34.10 -24.77 -30.39
CA CYS A 38 33.73 -23.36 -30.64
C CYS A 38 32.96 -23.11 -31.96
N GLY A 39 31.89 -22.31 -31.89
CA GLY A 39 30.98 -21.97 -33.01
C GLY A 39 31.56 -21.09 -34.13
N GLU A 40 32.69 -20.40 -33.92
CA GLU A 40 33.38 -19.67 -35.02
C GLU A 40 33.96 -20.64 -36.07
N THR A 41 34.33 -21.85 -35.64
CA THR A 41 34.76 -22.93 -36.53
C THR A 41 33.60 -23.47 -37.37
N GLU A 42 32.36 -23.34 -36.90
CA GLU A 42 31.19 -23.93 -37.55
C GLU A 42 30.78 -23.14 -38.81
N GLY A 43 30.85 -21.80 -38.79
CA GLY A 43 30.61 -20.98 -39.98
C GLY A 43 31.62 -21.21 -41.10
N LEU A 44 32.90 -21.35 -40.75
CA LEU A 44 33.96 -21.71 -41.70
C LEU A 44 33.85 -23.18 -42.16
N ARG A 45 33.40 -24.08 -41.28
CA ARG A 45 33.13 -25.49 -41.61
C ARG A 45 31.96 -25.62 -42.57
N ILE A 46 30.90 -24.84 -42.41
CA ILE A 46 29.74 -24.80 -43.32
C ILE A 46 30.20 -24.36 -44.72
N LEU A 47 31.04 -23.32 -44.83
CA LEU A 47 31.61 -22.90 -46.11
C LEU A 47 32.52 -23.98 -46.74
N ASP A 48 33.29 -24.69 -45.93
CA ASP A 48 34.10 -25.83 -46.38
C ASP A 48 33.23 -27.03 -46.80
N GLU A 49 32.09 -27.24 -46.15
CA GLU A 49 31.09 -28.26 -46.52
C GLU A 49 30.38 -27.91 -47.83
N PHE A 50 29.98 -26.66 -48.04
CA PHE A 50 29.43 -26.20 -49.33
C PHE A 50 30.44 -26.36 -50.46
N ARG A 51 31.71 -26.01 -50.23
CA ARG A 51 32.81 -26.24 -51.17
C ARG A 51 32.91 -27.72 -51.54
N LYS A 52 32.98 -28.61 -50.53
CA LYS A 52 33.04 -30.07 -50.74
C LYS A 52 31.81 -30.61 -51.46
N LEU A 53 30.62 -30.07 -51.21
CA LEU A 53 29.38 -30.46 -51.87
C LEU A 53 29.43 -30.17 -53.37
N TYR A 54 29.86 -28.96 -53.75
CA TYR A 54 30.01 -28.56 -55.14
C TYR A 54 31.14 -29.32 -55.84
N GLU A 55 32.29 -29.51 -55.17
CA GLU A 55 33.41 -30.33 -55.68
C GLU A 55 32.99 -31.79 -55.89
N SER A 56 32.28 -32.40 -54.93
CA SER A 56 31.78 -33.77 -55.04
C SER A 56 30.73 -33.93 -56.15
N ARG A 57 29.89 -32.92 -56.37
CA ARG A 57 28.89 -32.93 -57.46
C ARG A 57 29.56 -32.86 -58.83
N ILE A 58 30.63 -32.07 -58.97
CA ILE A 58 31.45 -32.01 -60.19
C ILE A 58 32.17 -33.34 -60.41
N GLU A 59 32.76 -33.92 -59.36
CA GLU A 59 33.48 -35.20 -59.42
C GLU A 59 32.54 -36.37 -59.77
N LYS A 60 31.29 -36.33 -59.31
CA LYS A 60 30.26 -37.31 -59.66
C LYS A 60 29.88 -37.23 -61.13
N ILE A 61 29.71 -36.01 -61.66
CA ILE A 61 29.48 -35.79 -63.10
C ILE A 61 30.68 -36.29 -63.93
N ASP A 62 31.90 -36.19 -63.41
CA ASP A 62 33.09 -36.75 -64.07
C ASP A 62 33.12 -38.27 -64.17
N ARG A 63 32.40 -38.98 -63.29
CA ARG A 63 32.38 -40.44 -63.22
C ARG A 63 31.18 -41.08 -63.92
N GLU A 64 30.08 -40.35 -64.15
CA GLU A 64 28.79 -40.93 -64.55
C GLU A 64 28.40 -40.74 -66.02
N SER A 65 29.05 -39.86 -66.79
CA SER A 65 28.68 -39.60 -68.20
C SER A 65 29.83 -39.88 -69.19
N ASP A 66 29.57 -40.75 -70.18
CA ASP A 66 30.53 -41.08 -71.26
C ASP A 66 30.57 -40.03 -72.39
N ASP A 67 29.57 -39.14 -72.51
CA ASP A 67 29.53 -38.09 -73.54
C ASP A 67 30.08 -36.75 -73.02
N GLU A 68 31.08 -36.20 -73.72
CA GLU A 68 31.88 -35.06 -73.27
C GLU A 68 31.11 -33.74 -73.33
N SER A 69 30.17 -33.61 -74.26
CA SER A 69 29.32 -32.41 -74.39
C SER A 69 28.35 -32.28 -73.21
N ASP A 70 27.69 -33.37 -72.82
CA ASP A 70 26.75 -33.40 -71.70
C ASP A 70 27.47 -33.20 -70.37
N ARG A 71 28.68 -33.76 -70.22
CA ARG A 71 29.54 -33.57 -69.05
C ARG A 71 29.89 -32.09 -68.83
N VAL A 72 30.28 -31.39 -69.88
CA VAL A 72 30.62 -29.96 -69.81
C VAL A 72 29.38 -29.11 -69.52
N SER A 73 28.24 -29.42 -70.14
CA SER A 73 26.97 -28.72 -69.89
C SER A 73 26.51 -28.85 -68.43
N MET A 74 26.55 -30.07 -67.86
CA MET A 74 26.17 -30.31 -66.47
C MET A 74 27.13 -29.63 -65.48
N LYS A 75 28.44 -29.59 -65.79
CA LYS A 75 29.41 -28.83 -64.97
C LYS A 75 29.18 -27.32 -65.02
N LEU A 76 28.90 -26.77 -66.19
CA LEU A 76 28.56 -25.35 -66.34
C LEU A 76 27.28 -25.00 -65.58
N GLN A 77 26.28 -25.89 -65.54
CA GLN A 77 25.08 -25.71 -64.73
C GLN A 77 25.40 -25.67 -63.23
N VAL A 78 26.23 -26.60 -62.74
CA VAL A 78 26.65 -26.62 -61.32
C VAL A 78 27.47 -25.37 -60.96
N MET A 79 28.34 -24.88 -61.85
CA MET A 79 29.07 -23.62 -61.64
C MET A 79 28.14 -22.40 -61.68
N SER A 80 27.13 -22.41 -62.56
CA SER A 80 26.11 -21.35 -62.63
C SER A 80 25.29 -21.29 -61.34
N ASP A 81 24.89 -22.45 -60.80
CA ASP A 81 24.16 -22.55 -59.53
C ASP A 81 25.04 -22.05 -58.37
N TRP A 82 26.32 -22.41 -58.35
CA TRP A 82 27.26 -21.91 -57.33
C TRP A 82 27.47 -20.39 -57.40
N ILE A 83 27.60 -19.81 -58.60
CA ILE A 83 27.71 -18.36 -58.80
C ILE A 83 26.42 -17.66 -58.33
N LYS A 84 25.26 -18.27 -58.59
CA LYS A 84 23.97 -17.74 -58.15
C LYS A 84 23.87 -17.72 -56.61
N ASP A 85 24.20 -18.83 -55.96
CA ASP A 85 24.18 -18.92 -54.49
C ASP A 85 25.16 -17.93 -53.84
N LEU A 86 26.36 -17.76 -54.42
CA LEU A 86 27.31 -16.73 -53.98
C LEU A 86 26.77 -15.31 -54.17
N GLY A 87 26.03 -15.07 -55.26
CA GLY A 87 25.33 -13.81 -55.49
C GLY A 87 24.26 -13.53 -54.43
N GLU A 88 23.49 -14.54 -54.06
CA GLU A 88 22.45 -14.45 -53.01
C GLU A 88 23.07 -14.24 -51.61
N GLN A 89 24.18 -14.93 -51.29
CA GLN A 89 24.91 -14.72 -50.04
C GLN A 89 25.52 -13.31 -49.95
N ASN A 90 26.10 -12.79 -51.05
CA ASN A 90 26.63 -11.44 -51.08
C ASN A 90 25.51 -10.39 -50.94
N ALA A 91 24.34 -10.60 -51.56
CA ALA A 91 23.19 -9.71 -51.39
C ALA A 91 22.71 -9.69 -49.92
N MET A 92 22.65 -10.86 -49.28
CA MET A 92 22.28 -10.97 -47.86
C MET A 92 23.32 -10.29 -46.95
N LEU A 93 24.61 -10.43 -47.26
CA LEU A 93 25.69 -9.77 -46.51
C LEU A 93 25.59 -8.24 -46.66
N VAL A 94 25.35 -7.74 -47.88
CA VAL A 94 25.17 -6.29 -48.12
C VAL A 94 23.98 -5.76 -47.31
N HIS A 95 22.81 -6.43 -47.33
CA HIS A 95 21.68 -6.02 -46.49
C HIS A 95 22.00 -6.07 -45.00
N THR A 96 22.73 -7.09 -44.54
CA THR A 96 23.14 -7.18 -43.14
C THR A 96 24.07 -6.02 -42.75
N VAL A 97 24.98 -5.62 -43.65
CA VAL A 97 25.86 -4.47 -43.45
C VAL A 97 25.06 -3.16 -43.45
N GLU A 98 24.13 -2.98 -44.39
CA GLU A 98 23.22 -1.83 -44.44
C GLU A 98 22.39 -1.69 -43.15
N ASP A 99 21.86 -2.80 -42.64
CA ASP A 99 21.11 -2.84 -41.36
C ASP A 99 22.00 -2.47 -40.17
N LEU A 100 23.25 -2.95 -40.13
CA LEU A 100 24.22 -2.59 -39.11
C LEU A 100 24.63 -1.12 -39.19
N GLU A 101 24.83 -0.58 -40.40
CA GLU A 101 25.11 0.84 -40.62
C GLU A 101 23.93 1.71 -40.18
N GLN A 102 22.69 1.30 -40.47
CA GLN A 102 21.49 2.03 -40.05
C GLN A 102 21.28 1.97 -38.53
N ALA A 103 21.55 0.83 -37.91
CA ALA A 103 21.54 0.68 -36.45
C ALA A 103 22.62 1.55 -35.78
N ALA A 104 23.83 1.58 -36.34
CA ALA A 104 24.92 2.44 -35.87
C ALA A 104 24.55 3.91 -36.01
N CYS A 105 24.02 4.34 -37.16
CA CYS A 105 23.58 5.70 -37.41
C CYS A 105 22.47 6.13 -36.42
N SER A 106 21.50 5.26 -36.15
CA SER A 106 20.43 5.52 -35.19
C SER A 106 20.96 5.67 -33.76
N ARG A 107 21.95 4.84 -33.37
CA ARG A 107 22.60 4.91 -32.06
C ARG A 107 23.44 6.19 -31.90
N VAL A 108 24.11 6.64 -32.96
CA VAL A 108 24.84 7.92 -32.97
C VAL A 108 23.87 9.11 -32.82
N LYS A 109 22.75 9.14 -33.56
CA LYS A 109 21.73 10.18 -33.41
C LYS A 109 21.17 10.25 -31.99
N LEU A 110 20.90 9.10 -31.36
CA LEU A 110 20.43 9.05 -29.98
C LEU A 110 21.48 9.60 -28.99
N LEU A 111 22.77 9.29 -29.21
CA LEU A 111 23.85 9.81 -28.39
C LEU A 111 24.01 11.32 -28.57
N GLU A 112 23.86 11.84 -29.79
CA GLU A 112 23.86 13.28 -30.08
C GLU A 112 22.68 13.99 -29.40
N GLU A 113 21.48 13.40 -29.42
CA GLU A 113 20.30 13.94 -28.72
C GLU A 113 20.50 13.97 -27.21
N LYS A 114 21.05 12.89 -26.62
CA LYS A 114 21.38 12.85 -25.18
C LYS A 114 22.45 13.87 -24.81
N LEU A 115 23.46 14.05 -25.67
CA LEU A 115 24.50 15.05 -25.45
C LEU A 115 23.92 16.47 -25.52
N ASN A 116 23.02 16.74 -26.47
CA ASN A 116 22.33 18.02 -26.58
C ASN A 116 21.41 18.29 -25.37
N GLN A 117 20.68 17.27 -24.90
CA GLN A 117 19.87 17.40 -23.67
C GLN A 117 20.75 17.66 -22.44
N SER A 118 21.87 16.94 -22.31
CA SER A 118 22.82 17.17 -21.20
C SER A 118 23.44 18.56 -21.27
N SER A 119 23.83 19.02 -22.46
CA SER A 119 24.35 20.36 -22.72
C SER A 119 23.32 21.45 -22.38
N GLN A 120 22.06 21.26 -22.78
CA GLN A 120 20.97 22.17 -22.43
C GLN A 120 20.74 22.20 -20.91
N MET A 121 20.77 21.04 -20.24
CA MET A 121 20.64 20.97 -18.79
C MET A 121 21.80 21.68 -18.07
N VAL A 122 23.01 21.61 -18.61
CA VAL A 122 24.18 22.32 -18.08
C VAL A 122 24.04 23.83 -18.32
N MET A 123 23.58 24.27 -19.51
CA MET A 123 23.27 25.68 -19.76
C MET A 123 22.14 26.22 -18.88
N ASP A 124 21.08 25.44 -18.65
CA ASP A 124 19.96 25.83 -17.77
C ASP A 124 20.41 25.96 -16.30
N ASN A 125 21.40 25.17 -15.88
CA ASN A 125 22.03 25.31 -14.56
C ASN A 125 22.99 26.51 -14.48
N LEU A 126 23.72 26.81 -15.56
CA LEU A 126 24.61 27.97 -15.65
C LEU A 126 23.87 29.31 -15.80
N THR A 127 22.68 29.31 -16.39
CA THR A 127 21.83 30.51 -16.55
C THR A 127 20.96 30.80 -15.33
N ARG A 128 21.04 29.98 -14.27
CA ARG A 128 20.37 30.22 -12.97
C ARG A 128 21.35 30.37 -11.78
N PRO A 129 22.37 31.27 -11.81
CA PRO A 129 23.28 31.47 -10.67
C PRO A 129 22.59 32.13 -9.46
N ASP A 130 21.60 32.99 -9.71
CA ASP A 130 21.03 33.87 -8.68
C ASP A 130 20.29 33.12 -7.57
N HIS A 131 19.84 31.89 -7.82
CA HIS A 131 19.05 31.15 -6.83
C HIS A 131 19.90 30.32 -5.87
N SER A 132 21.02 29.76 -6.35
CA SER A 132 21.94 28.99 -5.50
C SER A 132 22.80 29.90 -4.63
N GLU A 133 23.26 31.03 -5.17
CA GLU A 133 24.06 32.01 -4.44
C GLU A 133 23.21 32.74 -3.37
N LYS A 134 21.96 33.12 -3.67
CA LYS A 134 21.03 33.64 -2.65
C LYS A 134 20.75 32.63 -1.54
N THR A 135 20.61 31.35 -1.88
CA THR A 135 20.34 30.31 -0.87
C THR A 135 21.57 30.07 0.01
N LEU A 136 22.77 30.07 -0.58
CA LEU A 136 24.04 29.96 0.16
C LEU A 136 24.28 31.19 1.05
N ASN A 137 24.02 32.40 0.56
CA ASN A 137 24.15 33.62 1.35
C ASN A 137 23.11 33.68 2.48
N THR A 138 21.88 33.21 2.24
CA THR A 138 20.85 33.10 3.28
C THR A 138 21.25 32.08 4.34
N LEU A 139 21.82 30.94 3.93
CA LEU A 139 22.29 29.91 4.85
C LEU A 139 23.51 30.39 5.65
N SER A 140 24.44 31.10 5.02
CA SER A 140 25.59 31.71 5.69
C SER A 140 25.15 32.76 6.72
N ASN A 141 24.19 33.62 6.38
CA ASN A 141 23.62 34.59 7.32
C ASN A 141 22.89 33.90 8.49
N ARG A 142 22.19 32.79 8.24
CA ARG A 142 21.53 31.98 9.27
C ARG A 142 22.54 31.33 10.22
N VAL A 143 23.64 30.82 9.69
CA VAL A 143 24.73 30.23 10.49
C VAL A 143 25.38 31.29 11.38
N ASN A 144 25.71 32.45 10.81
CA ASN A 144 26.27 33.57 11.59
C ASN A 144 25.31 34.06 12.71
N GLN A 145 24.00 34.03 12.47
CA GLN A 145 23.03 34.38 13.52
C GLN A 145 22.98 33.32 14.63
N LEU A 146 23.02 32.03 14.27
CA LEU A 146 23.04 30.94 15.24
C LEU A 146 24.32 30.93 16.08
N GLU A 147 25.47 31.29 15.51
CA GLU A 147 26.72 31.46 16.26
C GLU A 147 26.62 32.58 17.29
N LYS A 148 26.02 33.73 16.94
CA LYS A 148 25.76 34.82 17.87
C LYS A 148 24.78 34.43 18.98
N ASP A 149 23.74 33.68 18.63
CA ASP A 149 22.77 33.18 19.61
C ASP A 149 23.42 32.15 20.57
N GLU A 150 24.32 31.31 20.08
CA GLU A 150 25.10 30.37 20.90
C GLU A 150 26.03 31.11 21.87
N GLU A 151 26.73 32.14 21.40
CA GLU A 151 27.62 32.96 22.22
C GLU A 151 26.84 33.72 23.30
N TYR A 152 25.68 34.29 22.95
CA TYR A 152 24.77 34.93 23.91
C TYR A 152 24.27 33.94 24.98
N LEU A 153 23.86 32.73 24.58
CA LEU A 153 23.41 31.71 25.52
C LEU A 153 24.53 31.21 26.43
N LYS A 154 25.76 31.06 25.92
CA LYS A 154 26.94 30.74 26.74
C LYS A 154 27.19 31.82 27.79
N GLN A 155 27.17 33.09 27.40
CA GLN A 155 27.33 34.20 28.33
C GLN A 155 26.25 34.21 29.40
N LYS A 156 24.99 33.95 29.03
CA LYS A 156 23.87 33.86 29.97
C LYS A 156 24.03 32.71 30.97
N ILE A 157 24.50 31.55 30.51
CA ILE A 157 24.76 30.40 31.38
C ILE A 157 25.90 30.71 32.35
N GLU A 158 26.97 31.35 31.89
CA GLU A 158 28.10 31.74 32.75
C GLU A 158 27.68 32.74 33.83
N ASN A 159 26.87 33.75 33.46
CA ASN A 159 26.32 34.73 34.39
C ASN A 159 25.46 34.05 35.47
N LEU A 160 24.54 33.15 35.05
CA LEU A 160 23.69 32.39 35.98
C LEU A 160 24.49 31.45 36.88
N GLN A 161 25.55 30.81 36.37
CA GLN A 161 26.43 29.97 37.17
C GLN A 161 27.21 30.79 38.21
N SER A 162 27.61 32.02 37.87
CA SER A 162 28.23 32.95 38.80
C SER A 162 27.26 33.34 39.91
N ASP A 163 26.01 33.66 39.57
CA ASP A 163 24.97 33.99 40.56
C ASP A 163 24.63 32.82 41.47
N ILE A 164 24.54 31.60 40.95
CA ILE A 164 24.35 30.40 41.76
C ILE A 164 25.53 30.20 42.72
N LYS A 165 26.78 30.39 42.26
CA LYS A 165 27.96 30.31 43.13
C LYS A 165 27.96 31.41 44.19
N SER A 166 27.55 32.62 43.85
CA SER A 166 27.39 33.75 44.77
C SER A 166 26.31 33.46 45.83
N LEU A 167 25.17 32.90 45.42
CA LEU A 167 24.09 32.49 46.33
C LEU A 167 24.55 31.37 47.27
N LEU A 168 25.28 30.38 46.76
CA LEU A 168 25.86 29.32 47.57
C LEU A 168 26.88 29.86 48.60
N LYS A 169 27.62 30.92 48.26
CA LYS A 169 28.50 31.61 49.22
C LYS A 169 27.71 32.33 50.30
N VAL A 170 26.58 32.98 49.96
CA VAL A 170 25.67 33.59 50.94
C VAL A 170 25.09 32.53 51.89
N ILE A 171 24.59 31.42 51.34
CA ILE A 171 24.03 30.31 52.13
C ILE A 171 25.10 29.70 53.04
N ASN A 172 26.32 29.50 52.55
CA ASN A 172 27.42 28.99 53.36
C ASN A 172 27.85 29.96 54.48
N ARG A 173 27.86 31.28 54.22
CA ARG A 173 28.09 32.30 55.27
C ARG A 173 26.99 32.27 56.31
N ALA A 174 25.73 32.21 55.89
CA ALA A 174 24.59 32.09 56.79
C ALA A 174 24.68 30.84 57.67
N TYR A 175 25.06 29.70 57.08
CA TYR A 175 25.17 28.44 57.81
C TYR A 175 26.35 28.41 58.79
N ARG A 176 27.53 28.88 58.38
CA ARG A 176 28.75 28.79 59.20
C ARG A 176 28.97 29.96 60.16
N GLN A 177 28.54 31.17 59.79
CA GLN A 177 28.81 32.40 60.54
C GLN A 177 27.54 33.01 61.15
N LYS A 178 26.34 32.48 60.84
CA LYS A 178 25.02 33.00 61.27
C LYS A 178 24.76 34.46 60.91
N VAL A 179 25.41 34.96 59.87
CA VAL A 179 25.22 36.31 59.34
C VAL A 179 24.66 36.22 57.92
N TRP A 180 23.51 36.85 57.69
CA TRP A 180 22.88 37.00 56.37
C TRP A 180 23.23 38.36 55.79
N SER A 181 24.45 38.50 55.29
CA SER A 181 24.93 39.74 54.64
C SER A 181 25.27 39.48 53.19
N LEU A 182 24.85 40.42 52.32
CA LEU A 182 25.19 40.46 50.89
C LEU A 182 26.49 41.24 50.63
N GLU A 183 27.20 41.62 51.69
CA GLU A 183 28.34 42.53 51.61
C GLU A 183 29.53 41.85 50.91
N GLY A 184 29.96 42.47 49.80
CA GLY A 184 30.98 41.94 48.91
C GLY A 184 30.52 40.83 47.95
N ILE A 185 29.22 40.61 47.77
CA ILE A 185 28.67 39.64 46.83
C ILE A 185 27.76 40.38 45.83
N THR A 186 28.18 40.41 44.57
CA THR A 186 27.42 41.01 43.46
C THR A 186 26.67 39.91 42.72
N PHE A 187 25.37 40.12 42.54
CA PHE A 187 24.55 39.35 41.61
C PHE A 187 24.43 40.12 40.30
N PHE A 188 24.29 39.42 39.18
CA PHE A 188 23.99 40.08 37.91
C PHE A 188 22.54 40.58 37.93
N GLU A 189 22.37 41.90 37.99
CA GLU A 189 21.08 42.56 37.93
C GLU A 189 20.67 42.73 36.47
N ILE A 190 19.45 42.31 36.10
CA ILE A 190 18.94 42.45 34.73
C ILE A 190 18.74 43.94 34.47
N VAL A 191 19.59 44.51 33.63
CA VAL A 191 19.52 45.93 33.25
C VAL A 191 18.55 46.04 32.07
N PRO A 192 17.79 47.14 31.89
CA PRO A 192 16.84 47.27 30.77
C PRO A 192 17.44 47.05 29.38
N GLU A 193 18.76 47.18 29.22
CA GLU A 193 19.49 46.82 27.99
C GLU A 193 19.53 45.30 27.71
N ASP A 194 19.30 44.43 28.70
CA ASP A 194 19.26 42.97 28.57
C ASP A 194 17.90 42.44 28.08
N ILE A 195 16.89 43.32 27.97
CA ILE A 195 15.63 43.04 27.31
C ILE A 195 15.79 43.54 25.86
N PRO A 196 15.65 42.69 24.82
CA PRO A 196 15.92 43.11 23.46
C PRO A 196 15.02 44.29 23.07
N VAL A 197 15.62 45.48 23.04
CA VAL A 197 15.02 46.68 22.48
C VAL A 197 14.89 46.43 20.98
N LEU A 198 13.65 46.45 20.47
CA LEU A 198 13.38 46.60 19.05
C LEU A 198 13.84 48.00 18.64
N ASP A 199 15.12 48.13 18.29
CA ASP A 199 15.68 49.41 17.86
C ASP A 199 15.67 49.50 16.32
N PHE A 200 14.72 50.31 15.84
CA PHE A 200 14.35 50.58 14.45
C PHE A 200 15.31 51.56 13.74
N SER A 201 16.63 51.44 13.88
CA SER A 201 17.56 52.51 13.44
C SER A 201 18.64 52.15 12.42
N TYR A 202 18.64 50.95 11.82
CA TYR A 202 19.59 50.63 10.74
C TYR A 202 18.90 50.53 9.36
N ILE A 203 18.45 51.67 8.84
CA ILE A 203 18.09 51.86 7.43
C ILE A 203 18.95 53.00 6.87
N CYS A 204 19.90 52.63 6.01
CA CYS A 204 20.44 53.39 4.86
C CYS A 204 21.62 52.54 4.36
N ASP A 205 21.48 51.63 3.39
CA ASP A 205 21.54 51.97 1.97
C ASP A 205 21.10 50.80 1.07
N GLN A 206 19.80 50.46 0.99
CA GLN A 206 19.34 49.45 0.02
C GLN A 206 17.88 49.64 -0.45
N GLU A 207 17.52 50.83 -0.92
CA GLU A 207 16.13 51.22 -1.27
C GLU A 207 15.44 50.43 -2.41
N GLN A 208 16.09 49.49 -3.10
CA GLN A 208 15.45 48.78 -4.23
C GLN A 208 14.99 47.34 -3.91
N THR A 209 15.60 46.64 -2.94
CA THR A 209 15.24 45.24 -2.59
C THR A 209 14.16 45.14 -1.51
N ASP A 210 13.98 46.19 -0.72
CA ASP A 210 13.08 46.14 0.43
C ASP A 210 11.61 46.31 0.06
N THR A 211 11.27 46.92 -1.09
CA THR A 211 9.86 47.11 -1.47
C THR A 211 9.15 45.77 -1.71
N ASP A 212 9.84 44.80 -2.32
CA ASP A 212 9.27 43.47 -2.58
C ASP A 212 9.36 42.54 -1.37
N HIS A 213 10.38 42.72 -0.53
CA HIS A 213 10.47 41.98 0.74
C HIS A 213 9.41 42.46 1.74
N ILE A 214 9.18 43.77 1.84
CA ILE A 214 8.09 44.37 2.63
C ILE A 214 6.72 43.95 2.08
N LYS A 215 6.53 43.88 0.76
CA LYS A 215 5.29 43.31 0.19
C LYS A 215 5.11 41.84 0.54
N SER A 216 6.17 41.04 0.48
CA SER A 216 6.13 39.62 0.85
C SER A 216 5.85 39.43 2.34
N LEU A 217 6.45 40.25 3.21
CA LEU A 217 6.20 40.24 4.65
C LEU A 217 4.78 40.71 4.97
N ASN A 218 4.30 41.77 4.32
CA ASN A 218 2.91 42.21 4.44
C ASN A 218 1.94 41.14 3.98
N LEU A 219 2.23 40.42 2.88
CA LEU A 219 1.42 39.30 2.42
C LEU A 219 1.43 38.13 3.42
N GLN A 220 2.57 37.85 4.07
CA GLN A 220 2.64 36.84 5.13
C GLN A 220 1.89 37.26 6.40
N ILE A 221 1.97 38.53 6.79
CA ILE A 221 1.22 39.08 7.92
C ILE A 221 -0.28 39.02 7.62
N GLU A 222 -0.69 39.36 6.40
CA GLU A 222 -2.09 39.30 5.97
C GLU A 222 -2.62 37.85 5.95
N GLN A 223 -1.78 36.89 5.51
CA GLN A 223 -2.08 35.46 5.60
C GLN A 223 -2.17 34.96 7.06
N LEU A 224 -1.29 35.43 7.95
CA LEU A 224 -1.34 35.08 9.37
C LEU A 224 -2.59 35.66 10.05
N GLN A 225 -2.94 36.91 9.77
CA GLN A 225 -4.17 37.55 10.27
C GLN A 225 -5.43 36.90 9.71
N GLU A 226 -5.42 36.44 8.46
CA GLU A 226 -6.51 35.66 7.87
C GLU A 226 -6.63 34.28 8.53
N ASN A 227 -5.51 33.62 8.81
CA ASN A 227 -5.49 32.35 9.54
C ASN A 227 -5.97 32.51 10.99
N GLU A 228 -5.62 33.61 11.64
CA GLU A 228 -6.10 33.96 12.98
C GLU A 228 -7.61 34.25 12.97
N ARG A 229 -8.12 35.00 11.98
CA ARG A 229 -9.56 35.20 11.80
C ARG A 229 -10.31 33.90 11.52
N LYS A 230 -9.73 32.99 10.73
CA LYS A 230 -10.29 31.65 10.49
C LYS A 230 -10.31 30.81 11.76
N MET A 231 -9.23 30.83 12.54
CA MET A 231 -9.15 30.16 13.84
C MET A 231 -10.22 30.70 14.79
N PHE A 232 -10.36 32.01 14.92
CA PHE A 232 -11.36 32.65 15.76
C PHE A 232 -12.78 32.31 15.31
N LYS A 233 -13.05 32.26 14.00
CA LYS A 233 -14.34 31.84 13.45
C LYS A 233 -14.65 30.36 13.77
N SER A 234 -13.67 29.48 13.61
CA SER A 234 -13.82 28.05 13.98
C SER A 234 -14.01 27.87 15.48
N GLN A 235 -13.32 28.66 16.30
CA GLN A 235 -13.52 28.66 17.75
C GLN A 235 -14.94 29.10 18.12
N LEU A 236 -15.44 30.21 17.55
CA LEU A 236 -16.79 30.70 17.80
C LEU A 236 -17.87 29.70 17.36
N GLU A 237 -17.63 28.99 16.25
CA GLU A 237 -18.52 27.92 15.77
C GLU A 237 -18.51 26.69 16.69
N LEU A 238 -17.35 26.32 17.24
CA LEU A 238 -17.25 25.24 18.22
C LEU A 238 -17.90 25.63 19.55
N GLU A 239 -17.71 26.86 20.02
CA GLU A 239 -18.39 27.40 21.21
C GLU A 239 -19.91 27.43 21.01
N GLY A 240 -20.39 27.81 19.82
CA GLY A 240 -21.80 27.73 19.46
C GLY A 240 -22.35 26.30 19.51
N LYS A 241 -21.64 25.33 18.91
CA LYS A 241 -22.02 23.90 18.96
C LYS A 241 -22.02 23.34 20.38
N ILE A 242 -21.08 23.77 21.24
CA ILE A 242 -21.06 23.40 22.66
C ILE A 242 -22.28 23.99 23.38
N GLY A 243 -22.65 25.24 23.07
CA GLY A 243 -23.87 25.87 23.57
C GLY A 243 -25.14 25.09 23.17
N ASP A 244 -25.26 24.74 21.89
CA ASP A 244 -26.38 23.96 21.36
C ASP A 244 -26.48 22.59 22.05
N LEU A 245 -25.37 21.85 22.16
CA LEU A 245 -25.33 20.57 22.86
C LEU A 245 -25.68 20.70 24.36
N THR A 246 -25.26 21.79 24.99
CA THR A 246 -25.59 22.07 26.40
C THR A 246 -27.09 22.34 26.58
N THR A 247 -27.70 23.10 25.67
CA THR A 247 -29.16 23.33 25.69
C THR A 247 -29.94 22.07 25.39
N GLU A 248 -29.50 21.25 24.43
CA GLU A 248 -30.13 19.95 24.12
C GLU A 248 -30.05 19.00 25.32
N LEU A 249 -28.91 18.93 26.00
CA LEU A 249 -28.75 18.17 27.23
C LEU A 249 -29.71 18.66 28.32
N SER A 250 -29.85 19.97 28.50
CA SER A 250 -30.80 20.53 29.47
C SER A 250 -32.26 20.18 29.13
N VAL A 251 -32.64 20.16 27.85
CA VAL A 251 -33.99 19.76 27.40
C VAL A 251 -34.22 18.27 27.61
N ARG A 252 -33.21 17.43 27.34
CA ARG A 252 -33.26 15.98 27.63
C ARG A 252 -33.39 15.73 29.13
N ASP A 253 -32.62 16.43 29.97
CA ASP A 253 -32.72 16.34 31.43
C ASP A 253 -34.08 16.76 31.96
N TYR A 254 -34.66 17.85 31.43
CA TYR A 254 -36.02 18.25 31.76
C TYR A 254 -37.05 17.18 31.36
N THR A 255 -36.87 16.57 30.19
CA THR A 255 -37.74 15.50 29.69
C THR A 255 -37.64 14.26 30.56
N ILE A 256 -36.42 13.86 30.95
CA ILE A 256 -36.18 12.75 31.88
C ILE A 256 -36.84 13.04 33.22
N LYS A 257 -36.66 14.25 33.79
CA LYS A 257 -37.35 14.67 35.03
C LYS A 257 -38.86 14.55 34.90
N LYS A 258 -39.45 14.98 33.77
CA LYS A 258 -40.89 14.85 33.52
C LYS A 258 -41.35 13.39 33.47
N TYR A 259 -40.57 12.49 32.87
CA TYR A 259 -40.85 11.06 32.86
C TYR A 259 -40.73 10.44 34.26
N VAL A 260 -39.70 10.81 35.02
CA VAL A 260 -39.52 10.40 36.42
C VAL A 260 -40.70 10.87 37.28
N SER A 261 -41.13 12.13 37.17
CA SER A 261 -42.31 12.62 37.89
C SER A 261 -43.60 11.90 37.49
N ARG A 262 -43.77 11.55 36.21
CA ARG A 262 -44.91 10.72 35.75
C ARG A 262 -44.87 9.33 36.34
N LEU A 263 -43.72 8.65 36.31
CA LEU A 263 -43.55 7.33 36.91
C LEU A 263 -43.81 7.36 38.41
N GLN A 264 -43.38 8.40 39.10
CA GLN A 264 -43.63 8.57 40.53
C GLN A 264 -45.10 8.83 40.84
N CYS A 265 -45.81 9.61 40.00
CA CYS A 265 -47.26 9.77 40.08
C CYS A 265 -48.01 8.46 39.82
N PHE A 266 -47.57 7.67 38.84
CA PHE A 266 -48.13 6.34 38.59
C PHE A 266 -47.91 5.39 39.77
N TYR A 267 -46.71 5.41 40.36
CA TYR A 267 -46.39 4.60 41.53
C TYR A 267 -47.28 4.94 42.74
N GLU A 268 -47.46 6.23 43.04
CA GLU A 268 -48.35 6.66 44.13
C GLU A 268 -49.83 6.33 43.83
N LYS A 269 -50.28 6.45 42.57
CA LYS A 269 -51.63 6.00 42.18
C LYS A 269 -51.83 4.49 42.33
N LEU A 270 -50.83 3.68 41.98
CA LEU A 270 -50.87 2.22 42.18
C LEU A 270 -50.90 1.85 43.66
N LYS A 271 -50.15 2.60 44.48
CA LYS A 271 -50.14 2.45 45.94
C LYS A 271 -51.45 2.89 46.59
N GLU A 272 -52.09 3.95 46.11
CA GLU A 272 -53.45 4.32 46.52
C GLU A 272 -54.48 3.28 46.08
N HIS A 273 -54.40 2.78 44.85
CA HIS A 273 -55.31 1.75 44.35
C HIS A 273 -55.16 0.45 45.15
N ALA A 274 -53.93 0.06 45.51
CA ALA A 274 -53.68 -1.08 46.40
C ALA A 274 -54.26 -0.86 47.81
N LYS A 275 -54.20 0.37 48.35
CA LYS A 275 -54.86 0.72 49.62
C LYS A 275 -56.38 0.68 49.52
N GLN A 276 -56.97 1.15 48.41
CA GLN A 276 -58.41 1.11 48.16
C GLN A 276 -58.90 -0.33 47.97
N THR A 277 -58.18 -1.17 47.23
CA THR A 277 -58.49 -2.60 47.08
C THR A 277 -58.44 -3.33 48.42
N ASN A 278 -57.50 -2.98 49.31
CA ASN A 278 -57.45 -3.53 50.67
C ASN A 278 -58.56 -2.99 51.61
N GLN A 279 -59.19 -1.85 51.30
CA GLN A 279 -60.37 -1.35 52.00
C GLN A 279 -61.68 -2.00 51.52
N VAL A 280 -61.78 -2.33 50.22
CA VAL A 280 -62.96 -2.98 49.62
C VAL A 280 -63.14 -4.44 50.08
N ILE A 281 -62.07 -5.11 50.52
CA ILE A 281 -62.15 -6.50 51.01
C ILE A 281 -62.77 -6.62 52.43
N ASN A 282 -62.98 -5.50 53.16
CA ASN A 282 -63.39 -5.53 54.58
C ASN A 282 -64.83 -5.07 54.90
N HIS A 283 -65.72 -4.89 53.91
CA HIS A 283 -67.14 -4.61 54.20
C HIS A 283 -68.10 -5.54 53.44
N PRO A 284 -68.79 -6.46 54.14
CA PRO A 284 -69.89 -7.23 53.60
C PRO A 284 -71.23 -6.60 54.01
N LEU A 285 -72.10 -6.29 53.04
CA LEU A 285 -73.56 -6.08 53.12
C LEU A 285 -73.99 -5.64 51.70
N ALA A 286 -75.17 -5.88 51.14
CA ALA A 286 -76.31 -6.77 51.31
C ALA A 286 -77.17 -6.60 50.02
N LEU A 287 -77.99 -7.59 49.69
CA LEU A 287 -78.99 -7.66 48.60
C LEU A 287 -79.58 -6.31 48.13
N THR A 288 -79.84 -6.17 46.81
CA THR A 288 -81.20 -6.26 46.23
C THR A 288 -81.20 -6.39 44.70
N SER A 289 -82.26 -7.06 44.22
CA SER A 289 -82.70 -7.43 42.87
C SER A 289 -82.46 -6.47 41.69
N ASP A 290 -82.50 -7.09 40.51
CA ASP A 290 -82.73 -6.57 39.14
C ASP A 290 -81.48 -6.24 38.30
N GLN A 291 -80.95 -7.25 37.59
CA GLN A 291 -80.55 -7.17 36.16
C GLN A 291 -79.91 -8.48 35.66
N ASP A 292 -80.76 -9.41 35.20
CA ASP A 292 -80.35 -10.66 34.52
C ASP A 292 -79.91 -10.46 33.04
N CYS A 293 -79.50 -9.26 32.63
CA CYS A 293 -79.06 -9.01 31.24
C CYS A 293 -77.64 -8.47 31.08
N ASN A 294 -76.87 -8.23 32.16
CA ASN A 294 -75.51 -7.69 32.04
C ASN A 294 -74.38 -8.69 32.31
N ILE A 295 -74.64 -9.82 32.98
CA ILE A 295 -73.57 -10.73 33.43
C ILE A 295 -72.87 -11.45 32.26
N ILE A 296 -73.61 -11.81 31.20
CA ILE A 296 -73.06 -12.53 30.03
C ILE A 296 -72.20 -11.60 29.17
N LEU A 297 -72.64 -10.36 28.93
CA LEU A 297 -71.89 -9.36 28.15
C LEU A 297 -70.63 -8.88 28.87
N THR A 298 -70.64 -8.76 30.20
CA THR A 298 -69.40 -8.46 30.95
C THR A 298 -68.42 -9.62 30.94
N SER A 299 -68.86 -10.89 30.90
CA SER A 299 -67.98 -12.05 30.84
C SER A 299 -67.21 -12.12 29.52
N ASP A 300 -67.90 -11.96 28.39
CA ASP A 300 -67.27 -12.00 27.06
C ASP A 300 -66.30 -10.82 26.83
N ILE A 301 -66.65 -9.63 27.35
CA ILE A 301 -65.75 -8.47 27.29
C ILE A 301 -64.53 -8.69 28.20
N LEU A 302 -64.70 -9.21 29.42
CA LEU A 302 -63.58 -9.51 30.32
C LEU A 302 -62.67 -10.58 29.72
N GLU A 303 -63.23 -11.61 29.08
CA GLU A 303 -62.49 -12.69 28.42
C GLU A 303 -61.71 -12.18 27.21
N SER A 304 -62.31 -11.29 26.40
CA SER A 304 -61.59 -10.64 25.30
C SER A 304 -60.44 -9.74 25.76
N VAL A 305 -60.60 -9.06 26.91
CA VAL A 305 -59.58 -8.20 27.51
C VAL A 305 -58.48 -9.06 28.16
N LEU A 306 -58.84 -10.17 28.80
CA LEU A 306 -57.90 -11.14 29.33
C LEU A 306 -57.09 -11.80 28.21
N ASP A 307 -57.71 -12.18 27.09
CA ASP A 307 -57.01 -12.70 25.91
C ASP A 307 -56.09 -11.66 25.27
N ALA A 308 -56.53 -10.40 25.18
CA ALA A 308 -55.70 -9.32 24.68
C ALA A 308 -54.48 -9.10 25.60
N LYS A 309 -54.67 -9.15 26.92
CA LYS A 309 -53.58 -9.05 27.91
C LYS A 309 -52.68 -10.26 27.94
N ASP A 310 -53.21 -11.46 27.72
CA ASP A 310 -52.42 -12.69 27.64
C ASP A 310 -51.57 -12.72 26.36
N ARG A 311 -52.10 -12.22 25.24
CA ARG A 311 -51.32 -11.97 24.02
C ARG A 311 -50.23 -10.92 24.22
N GLU A 312 -50.53 -9.83 24.92
CA GLU A 312 -49.55 -8.79 25.26
C GLU A 312 -48.45 -9.35 26.17
N ASN A 313 -48.79 -10.13 27.20
CA ASN A 313 -47.85 -10.80 28.08
C ASN A 313 -46.96 -11.81 27.33
N LYS A 314 -47.54 -12.61 26.44
CA LYS A 314 -46.79 -13.53 25.57
C LYS A 314 -45.83 -12.77 24.64
N ASN A 315 -46.22 -11.60 24.15
CA ASN A 315 -45.35 -10.76 23.33
C ASN A 315 -44.19 -10.18 24.17
N LEU A 316 -44.49 -9.65 25.36
CA LEU A 316 -43.49 -9.14 26.29
C LEU A 316 -42.50 -10.23 26.74
N GLN A 317 -42.97 -11.43 27.06
CA GLN A 317 -42.09 -12.58 27.35
C GLN A 317 -41.18 -12.92 26.16
N ARG A 318 -41.70 -12.88 24.94
CA ARG A 318 -40.90 -13.14 23.73
C ARG A 318 -39.82 -12.08 23.52
N GLN A 319 -40.16 -10.81 23.73
CA GLN A 319 -39.18 -9.70 23.67
C GLN A 319 -38.13 -9.79 24.79
N LEU A 320 -38.52 -10.21 25.99
CA LEU A 320 -37.63 -10.41 27.12
C LEU A 320 -36.63 -11.54 26.83
N GLN A 321 -37.11 -12.66 26.28
CA GLN A 321 -36.27 -13.79 25.88
C GLN A 321 -35.32 -13.45 24.70
N GLU A 322 -35.76 -12.58 23.79
CA GLU A 322 -34.92 -12.06 22.71
C GLU A 322 -33.83 -11.12 23.24
N LEU A 323 -34.17 -10.24 24.19
CA LEU A 323 -33.19 -9.37 24.86
C LEU A 323 -32.19 -10.17 25.71
N GLU A 324 -32.64 -11.20 26.42
CA GLU A 324 -31.76 -12.12 27.15
C GLU A 324 -30.81 -12.85 26.21
N SER A 325 -31.29 -13.31 25.05
CA SER A 325 -30.44 -13.95 24.03
C SER A 325 -29.40 -12.98 23.48
N LYS A 326 -29.80 -11.73 23.17
CA LYS A 326 -28.88 -10.68 22.71
C LYS A 326 -27.84 -10.30 23.78
N LEU A 327 -28.25 -10.21 25.04
CA LEU A 327 -27.35 -9.95 26.16
C LEU A 327 -26.34 -11.10 26.31
N MET A 328 -26.77 -12.35 26.16
CA MET A 328 -25.91 -13.52 26.28
C MET A 328 -24.86 -13.57 25.15
N VAL A 329 -25.27 -13.26 23.92
CA VAL A 329 -24.34 -13.12 22.77
C VAL A 329 -23.34 -11.99 23.00
N HIS A 330 -23.80 -10.79 23.39
CA HIS A 330 -22.91 -9.66 23.66
C HIS A 330 -21.94 -9.95 24.81
N THR A 331 -22.38 -10.68 25.84
CA THR A 331 -21.53 -11.10 26.97
C THR A 331 -20.47 -12.10 26.51
N TYR A 332 -20.83 -13.05 25.64
CA TYR A 332 -19.88 -14.00 25.06
C TYR A 332 -18.85 -13.30 24.17
N GLU A 333 -19.27 -12.38 23.31
CA GLU A 333 -18.40 -11.57 22.46
C GLU A 333 -17.44 -10.71 23.28
N ASN A 334 -17.93 -10.04 24.34
CA ASN A 334 -17.06 -9.27 25.25
C ASN A 334 -16.05 -10.16 25.99
N ASN A 335 -16.48 -11.34 26.44
CA ASN A 335 -15.58 -12.29 27.11
C ASN A 335 -14.52 -12.81 26.14
N ALA A 336 -14.87 -13.12 24.89
CA ALA A 336 -13.92 -13.53 23.85
C ALA A 336 -12.92 -12.41 23.53
N GLY A 337 -13.38 -11.15 23.44
CA GLY A 337 -12.52 -9.98 23.29
C GLY A 337 -11.56 -9.80 24.47
N THR A 338 -12.04 -9.98 25.69
CA THR A 338 -11.25 -9.88 26.93
C THR A 338 -10.18 -10.97 27.00
N ILE A 339 -10.51 -12.22 26.66
CA ILE A 339 -9.57 -13.34 26.62
C ILE A 339 -8.48 -13.10 25.57
N ASN A 340 -8.84 -12.58 24.39
CA ASN A 340 -7.87 -12.24 23.35
C ASN A 340 -6.90 -11.14 23.80
N LEU A 341 -7.41 -10.08 24.43
CA LEU A 341 -6.57 -9.02 25.01
C LEU A 341 -5.64 -9.57 26.11
N GLN A 342 -6.13 -10.50 26.94
CA GLN A 342 -5.33 -11.14 27.97
C GLN A 342 -4.20 -12.01 27.37
N LEU A 343 -4.48 -12.78 26.32
CA LEU A 343 -3.45 -13.54 25.60
C LEU A 343 -2.40 -12.65 24.95
N GLN A 344 -2.82 -11.53 24.33
CA GLN A 344 -1.90 -10.55 23.76
C GLN A 344 -1.02 -9.89 24.82
N LEU A 345 -1.59 -9.57 25.99
CA LEU A 345 -0.83 -9.03 27.11
C LEU A 345 0.21 -10.04 27.61
N GLU A 346 -0.16 -11.31 27.75
CA GLU A 346 0.75 -12.36 28.20
C GLU A 346 1.90 -12.61 27.20
N GLU A 347 1.63 -12.55 25.89
CA GLU A 347 2.66 -12.60 24.86
C GLU A 347 3.60 -11.40 24.91
N LYS A 348 3.07 -10.20 25.15
CA LYS A 348 3.87 -8.97 25.31
C LYS A 348 4.74 -9.03 26.55
N CYS A 349 4.21 -9.52 27.68
CA CYS A 349 4.99 -9.72 28.90
C CYS A 349 6.16 -10.71 28.67
N LYS A 350 5.93 -11.81 27.94
CA LYS A 350 7.01 -12.76 27.57
C LYS A 350 8.10 -12.10 26.72
N LYS A 351 7.73 -11.23 25.77
CA LYS A 351 8.68 -10.47 24.95
C LYS A 351 9.48 -9.47 25.77
N VAL A 352 8.85 -8.79 26.73
CA VAL A 352 9.55 -7.89 27.67
C VAL A 352 10.56 -8.66 28.51
N GLN A 353 10.18 -9.81 29.07
CA GLN A 353 11.10 -10.66 29.84
C GLN A 353 12.33 -11.10 29.01
N GLN A 354 12.12 -11.49 27.75
CA GLN A 354 13.22 -11.85 26.84
C GLN A 354 14.17 -10.69 26.55
N LEU A 355 13.64 -9.46 26.46
CA LEU A 355 14.45 -8.26 26.26
C LEU A 355 15.24 -7.92 27.54
N GLU A 356 14.63 -8.03 28.72
CA GLU A 356 15.32 -7.85 30.00
C GLU A 356 16.48 -8.85 30.14
N ASP A 357 16.26 -10.13 29.85
CA ASP A 357 17.32 -11.15 29.88
C ASP A 357 18.44 -10.85 28.88
N LYS A 358 18.12 -10.26 27.71
CA LYS A 358 19.11 -9.87 26.71
C LYS A 358 19.92 -8.66 27.17
N VAL A 359 19.28 -7.66 27.79
CA VAL A 359 19.96 -6.50 28.38
C VAL A 359 20.91 -6.96 29.48
N ALA A 360 20.47 -7.83 30.39
CA ALA A 360 21.33 -8.36 31.45
C ALA A 360 22.57 -9.11 30.91
N ARG A 361 22.44 -9.84 29.79
CA ARG A 361 23.60 -10.47 29.12
C ARG A 361 24.56 -9.44 28.53
N LEU A 362 24.04 -8.43 27.84
CA LEU A 362 24.86 -7.36 27.25
C LEU A 362 25.57 -6.53 28.32
N GLU A 363 24.92 -6.25 29.45
CA GLU A 363 25.56 -5.56 30.58
C GLU A 363 26.71 -6.39 31.16
N LYS A 364 26.55 -7.71 31.26
CA LYS A 364 27.61 -8.63 31.70
C LYS A 364 28.78 -8.67 30.72
N GLU A 365 28.50 -8.73 29.42
CA GLU A 365 29.52 -8.68 28.37
C GLU A 365 30.27 -7.34 28.38
N ALA A 366 29.57 -6.22 28.54
CA ALA A 366 30.17 -4.89 28.65
C ALA A 366 31.04 -4.75 29.90
N ALA A 367 30.63 -5.32 31.04
CA ALA A 367 31.45 -5.35 32.25
C ALA A 367 32.73 -6.18 32.03
N GLN A 368 32.64 -7.30 31.31
CA GLN A 368 33.77 -8.15 31.00
C GLN A 368 34.74 -7.49 30.02
N THR A 369 34.26 -6.83 28.96
CA THR A 369 35.13 -6.10 28.02
C THR A 369 35.83 -4.93 28.70
N LYS A 370 35.13 -4.21 29.58
CA LYS A 370 35.73 -3.14 30.39
C LYS A 370 36.85 -3.68 31.30
N ALA A 371 36.67 -4.85 31.91
CA ALA A 371 37.71 -5.47 32.72
C ALA A 371 38.93 -5.90 31.89
N THR A 372 38.72 -6.46 30.70
CA THR A 372 39.81 -6.84 29.77
C THR A 372 40.59 -5.61 29.31
N LEU A 373 39.90 -4.55 28.88
CA LEU A 373 40.55 -3.29 28.46
C LEU A 373 41.33 -2.63 29.60
N ALA A 374 40.81 -2.67 30.83
CA ALA A 374 41.54 -2.17 32.00
C ALA A 374 42.84 -2.96 32.25
N ALA A 375 42.81 -4.28 32.10
CA ALA A 375 44.01 -5.11 32.22
C ALA A 375 45.02 -4.84 31.10
N GLU A 376 44.55 -4.60 29.87
CA GLU A 376 45.41 -4.28 28.73
C GLU A 376 46.03 -2.87 28.84
N ILE A 377 45.31 -1.89 29.37
CA ILE A 377 45.87 -0.59 29.71
C ILE A 377 46.98 -0.73 30.75
N GLU A 378 46.78 -1.55 31.79
CA GLU A 378 47.80 -1.78 32.82
C GLU A 378 49.07 -2.47 32.25
N THR A 379 48.92 -3.40 31.29
CA THR A 379 50.07 -4.03 30.63
C THR A 379 50.81 -3.06 29.71
N LEU A 380 50.08 -2.23 28.96
CA LEU A 380 50.66 -1.19 28.10
C LEU A 380 51.38 -0.11 28.92
N GLU A 381 50.84 0.30 30.07
CA GLU A 381 51.52 1.23 30.98
C GLU A 381 52.84 0.64 31.52
N LYS A 382 52.85 -0.66 31.89
CA LYS A 382 54.08 -1.36 32.29
C LYS A 382 55.10 -1.43 31.15
N GLN A 383 54.66 -1.73 29.93
CA GLN A 383 55.54 -1.75 28.76
C GLN A 383 56.13 -0.36 28.46
N LYS A 384 55.33 0.70 28.56
CA LYS A 384 55.79 2.08 28.42
C LYS A 384 56.83 2.45 29.48
N TYR A 385 56.65 2.00 30.72
CA TYR A 385 57.64 2.20 31.78
C TYR A 385 58.97 1.51 31.47
N HIS A 386 58.93 0.27 30.97
CA HIS A 386 60.13 -0.47 30.56
C HIS A 386 60.82 0.15 29.35
N ALA A 387 60.07 0.61 28.34
CA ALA A 387 60.62 1.31 27.18
C ALA A 387 61.33 2.61 27.59
N ASN A 388 60.72 3.40 28.49
CA ASN A 388 61.34 4.61 29.04
C ASN A 388 62.61 4.32 29.85
N ALA A 389 62.65 3.21 30.59
CA ALA A 389 63.87 2.78 31.28
C ALA A 389 64.98 2.40 30.29
N GLY A 390 64.64 1.67 29.21
CA GLY A 390 65.56 1.33 28.13
C GLY A 390 66.10 2.57 27.39
N ASN A 391 65.26 3.57 27.12
CA ASN A 391 65.68 4.82 26.49
C ASN A 391 66.64 5.63 27.36
N ARG A 392 66.40 5.71 28.67
CA ARG A 392 67.35 6.34 29.61
C ARG A 392 68.72 5.66 29.58
N LEU A 393 68.73 4.34 29.52
CA LEU A 393 69.97 3.56 29.47
C LEU A 393 70.72 3.79 28.14
N LYS A 394 70.01 3.89 27.02
CA LYS A 394 70.59 4.31 25.72
C LYS A 394 71.16 5.73 25.78
N ASP A 395 70.46 6.67 26.40
CA ASP A 395 70.93 8.05 26.55
C ASP A 395 72.21 8.14 27.40
N ASP A 396 72.32 7.33 28.46
CA ASP A 396 73.52 7.25 29.29
C ASP A 396 74.70 6.64 28.53
N ILE A 397 74.46 5.61 27.70
CA ILE A 397 75.48 5.06 26.78
C ILE A 397 75.95 6.11 25.77
N ILE A 398 75.02 6.86 25.18
CA ILE A 398 75.34 7.93 24.21
C ILE A 398 76.16 9.03 24.89
N LYS A 399 75.84 9.41 26.14
CA LYS A 399 76.63 10.37 26.92
C LYS A 399 78.06 9.86 27.16
N GLU A 400 78.25 8.60 27.54
CA GLU A 400 79.59 8.04 27.74
C GLU A 400 80.37 7.89 26.43
N MET A 401 79.72 7.52 25.32
CA MET A 401 80.36 7.52 24.00
C MET A 401 80.83 8.92 23.60
N ARG A 402 80.01 9.95 23.82
CA ARG A 402 80.39 11.36 23.56
C ARG A 402 81.54 11.83 24.47
N LYS A 403 81.63 11.32 25.70
CA LYS A 403 82.71 11.61 26.64
C LYS A 403 84.03 10.97 26.21
N LYS A 404 84.00 9.70 25.78
CA LYS A 404 85.15 9.01 25.18
C LYS A 404 85.64 9.70 23.90
N LEU A 405 84.72 10.14 23.04
CA LEU A 405 85.08 10.85 21.80
C LEU A 405 85.81 12.17 22.08
N LYS A 406 85.40 12.90 23.12
CA LYS A 406 86.07 14.14 23.59
C LYS A 406 87.45 13.87 24.18
N GLN A 407 87.66 12.71 24.80
CA GLN A 407 88.95 12.33 25.35
C GLN A 407 89.96 11.99 24.24
N VAL A 408 89.52 11.30 23.19
CA VAL A 408 90.34 10.98 22.01
C VAL A 408 90.75 12.24 21.23
N THR A 409 89.87 13.24 21.13
CA THR A 409 90.21 14.52 20.47
C THR A 409 91.17 15.41 21.26
N LEU A 410 91.28 15.21 22.58
CA LEU A 410 92.25 15.91 23.44
C LEU A 410 93.64 15.25 23.42
N GLU A 411 93.71 13.93 23.21
CA GLU A 411 94.98 13.20 23.10
C GLU A 411 95.68 13.42 21.74
N ASP A 412 94.93 13.60 20.66
CA ASP A 412 95.49 13.88 19.32
C ASP A 412 96.07 15.31 19.16
N ALA A 413 95.74 16.24 20.06
CA ALA A 413 96.23 17.62 20.00
C ALA A 413 97.60 17.84 20.69
N SER A 414 98.16 16.83 21.36
CA SER A 414 99.40 16.95 22.14
C SER A 414 100.69 16.46 21.42
N SER A 415 100.61 15.99 20.17
CA SER A 415 101.73 15.30 19.49
C SER A 415 102.19 15.96 18.17
N ARG A 416 102.16 17.30 18.06
CA ARG A 416 102.88 18.01 16.98
C ARG A 416 103.54 19.30 17.46
N LYS A 417 104.84 19.22 17.76
CA LYS A 417 105.79 20.33 17.69
C LYS A 417 107.15 19.77 17.25
N ASP A 418 107.85 20.59 16.45
CA ASP A 418 109.25 20.49 15.99
C ASP A 418 109.44 19.55 14.77
N VAL A 419 110.06 19.91 13.62
CA VAL A 419 111.15 20.85 13.28
C VAL A 419 111.04 21.32 11.80
N CYS A 420 111.67 22.47 11.55
CA CYS A 420 111.80 23.34 10.36
C CYS A 420 112.37 22.78 9.04
N ASN A 421 112.06 23.53 7.97
CA ASN A 421 112.87 24.00 6.81
C ASN A 421 113.80 23.00 6.06
N ASP A 422 113.63 22.83 4.75
CA ASP A 422 114.24 23.70 3.72
C ASP A 422 113.97 23.24 2.26
N THR A 423 114.15 24.21 1.37
CA THR A 423 114.03 24.31 -0.08
C THR A 423 114.65 23.25 -1.01
N ASN A 424 114.02 23.16 -2.21
CA ASN A 424 114.56 22.96 -3.57
C ASN A 424 114.63 21.56 -4.23
N ASN A 425 114.11 21.59 -5.48
CA ASN A 425 114.47 20.85 -6.69
C ASN A 425 114.00 19.38 -6.90
N SER A 426 113.13 19.23 -7.89
CA SER A 426 113.05 18.07 -8.82
C SER A 426 114.33 18.01 -9.71
N PRO A 427 114.64 16.94 -10.49
CA PRO A 427 113.79 15.83 -10.96
C PRO A 427 114.45 14.42 -10.93
N GLU A 428 113.66 13.43 -11.36
CA GLU A 428 113.94 12.01 -11.68
C GLU A 428 115.39 11.45 -11.58
N LYS A 429 115.52 10.33 -10.85
CA LYS A 429 116.12 9.08 -11.36
C LYS A 429 115.86 7.87 -10.46
N CYS A 430 115.55 6.76 -11.12
CA CYS A 430 115.19 5.47 -10.56
C CYS A 430 116.42 4.59 -10.28
N SER A 431 116.24 3.66 -9.32
CA SER A 431 116.99 2.41 -9.06
C SER A 431 118.31 2.53 -8.28
N LYS A 432 118.61 1.72 -7.24
CA LYS A 432 118.32 0.28 -7.10
C LYS A 432 118.78 -0.32 -5.73
N PHE A 433 118.10 -1.41 -5.34
CA PHE A 433 118.46 -2.54 -4.43
C PHE A 433 118.45 -2.33 -2.89
N SER A 434 118.01 -3.26 -2.01
CA SER A 434 117.23 -4.53 -2.05
C SER A 434 117.29 -5.15 -0.63
N LEU A 435 116.24 -5.75 -0.06
CA LEU A 435 115.96 -7.21 0.01
C LEU A 435 114.74 -7.36 0.96
N ARG A 436 113.75 -8.26 0.85
CA ARG A 436 113.38 -9.30 -0.13
C ARG A 436 112.03 -9.92 0.30
N HIS A 437 111.26 -10.38 -0.70
CA HIS A 437 110.11 -11.31 -0.68
C HIS A 437 108.78 -10.80 -0.07
N ASN A 438 107.60 -10.99 -0.68
CA ASN A 438 107.14 -11.28 -2.05
C ASN A 438 105.63 -10.89 -2.06
N PRO A 439 105.04 -10.54 -3.21
CA PRO A 439 103.73 -9.92 -3.34
C PRO A 439 102.60 -10.97 -3.35
N HIS A 440 101.37 -10.54 -3.05
CA HIS A 440 100.06 -11.06 -3.51
C HIS A 440 99.01 -10.91 -2.38
N SER A 441 98.21 -9.83 -2.35
CA SER A 441 96.82 -9.82 -1.80
C SER A 441 96.21 -8.41 -1.69
N LYS A 442 96.16 -7.59 -2.75
CA LYS A 442 95.38 -6.33 -2.70
C LYS A 442 94.52 -6.12 -3.94
N LYS A 443 93.70 -7.12 -4.26
CA LYS A 443 92.54 -6.96 -5.16
C LYS A 443 91.21 -7.46 -4.55
N GLY A 444 91.23 -8.04 -3.34
CA GLY A 444 90.02 -8.56 -2.67
C GLY A 444 89.26 -7.54 -1.82
N ASN A 445 89.96 -6.62 -1.11
CA ASN A 445 89.33 -5.81 -0.06
C ASN A 445 88.32 -4.74 -0.53
N ILE A 446 88.40 -4.26 -1.77
CA ILE A 446 87.48 -3.20 -2.26
C ILE A 446 86.11 -3.79 -2.62
N ASN A 447 86.05 -5.07 -2.96
CA ASN A 447 84.81 -5.73 -3.36
C ASN A 447 83.95 -6.11 -2.14
N ASP A 448 84.58 -6.50 -1.03
CA ASP A 448 83.88 -6.86 0.21
C ASP A 448 83.14 -5.67 0.84
N GLU A 449 83.79 -4.50 0.89
CA GLU A 449 83.21 -3.30 1.53
C GLU A 449 82.04 -2.71 0.74
N TRP A 450 82.11 -2.79 -0.59
CA TRP A 450 81.00 -2.38 -1.47
C TRP A 450 79.80 -3.33 -1.36
N GLN A 451 80.02 -4.64 -1.20
CA GLN A 451 78.93 -5.60 -1.00
C GLN A 451 78.26 -5.46 0.36
N PHE A 452 79.01 -5.19 1.43
CA PHE A 452 78.42 -4.90 2.74
C PHE A 452 77.56 -3.63 2.74
N LYS A 453 78.01 -2.58 2.05
CA LYS A 453 77.25 -1.32 1.97
C LYS A 453 75.96 -1.47 1.17
N LEU A 454 76.03 -2.16 0.03
CA LEU A 454 74.85 -2.47 -0.78
C LEU A 454 73.85 -3.34 -0.01
N MET A 455 74.35 -4.33 0.73
CA MET A 455 73.53 -5.24 1.54
C MET A 455 72.84 -4.53 2.71
N GLU A 456 73.52 -3.57 3.35
CA GLU A 456 72.91 -2.74 4.40
C GLU A 456 71.88 -1.75 3.84
N GLU A 457 72.13 -1.12 2.69
CA GLU A 457 71.14 -0.27 2.00
C GLU A 457 69.89 -1.08 1.62
N PHE A 458 70.04 -2.28 1.08
CA PHE A 458 68.89 -3.14 0.77
C PHE A 458 68.13 -3.60 2.01
N ARG A 459 68.83 -3.96 3.11
CA ARG A 459 68.19 -4.32 4.39
C ARG A 459 67.37 -3.16 4.96
N VAL A 460 67.92 -1.95 4.92
CA VAL A 460 67.22 -0.73 5.35
C VAL A 460 65.99 -0.49 4.47
N CYS A 461 66.11 -0.58 3.15
CA CYS A 461 64.97 -0.46 2.23
C CYS A 461 63.87 -1.51 2.48
N THR A 462 64.23 -2.77 2.81
CA THR A 462 63.23 -3.81 3.10
C THR A 462 62.52 -3.57 4.43
N VAL A 463 63.24 -3.11 5.46
CA VAL A 463 62.65 -2.75 6.76
C VAL A 463 61.75 -1.51 6.62
N GLU A 464 62.18 -0.51 5.84
CA GLU A 464 61.37 0.67 5.54
C GLU A 464 60.13 0.31 4.71
N ALA A 465 60.25 -0.59 3.73
CA ALA A 465 59.11 -1.10 2.98
C ALA A 465 58.15 -1.89 3.87
N GLN A 466 58.64 -2.74 4.79
CA GLN A 466 57.82 -3.47 5.75
C GLN A 466 57.10 -2.54 6.74
N ALA A 467 57.80 -1.52 7.25
CA ALA A 467 57.20 -0.50 8.12
C ALA A 467 56.11 0.30 7.39
N ALA A 468 56.37 0.73 6.14
CA ALA A 468 55.39 1.42 5.32
C ALA A 468 54.17 0.54 4.99
N THR A 469 54.36 -0.76 4.74
CA THR A 469 53.23 -1.69 4.54
C THR A 469 52.42 -1.91 5.81
N GLU A 470 53.06 -1.95 6.98
CA GLU A 470 52.36 -2.07 8.27
C GLU A 470 51.53 -0.82 8.58
N ASP A 471 52.11 0.38 8.40
CA ASP A 471 51.39 1.64 8.59
C ASP A 471 50.15 1.73 7.66
N ILE A 472 50.32 1.37 6.38
CA ILE A 472 49.20 1.31 5.42
C ILE A 472 48.14 0.28 5.86
N ARG A 473 48.55 -0.86 6.42
CA ARG A 473 47.62 -1.88 6.94
C ARG A 473 46.85 -1.37 8.15
N GLU A 474 47.50 -0.69 9.08
CA GLU A 474 46.87 -0.15 10.27
C GLU A 474 45.85 0.95 9.90
N GLU A 475 46.19 1.82 8.93
CA GLU A 475 45.24 2.79 8.36
C GLU A 475 44.07 2.11 7.65
N ILE A 476 44.32 1.10 6.80
CA ILE A 476 43.26 0.36 6.09
C ILE A 476 42.35 -0.37 7.08
N THR A 477 42.91 -0.98 8.13
CA THR A 477 42.16 -1.67 9.19
C THR A 477 41.28 -0.67 9.95
N THR A 478 41.81 0.52 10.24
CA THR A 478 41.05 1.61 10.87
C THR A 478 39.92 2.06 9.95
N VAL A 479 40.18 2.27 8.66
CA VAL A 479 39.16 2.64 7.66
C VAL A 479 38.08 1.56 7.54
N ILE A 480 38.45 0.27 7.46
CA ILE A 480 37.51 -0.86 7.40
C ILE A 480 36.65 -0.92 8.65
N SER A 481 37.25 -0.73 9.83
CA SER A 481 36.52 -0.70 11.11
C SER A 481 35.51 0.44 11.14
N THR A 482 35.92 1.63 10.67
CA THR A 482 35.05 2.81 10.59
C THR A 482 33.92 2.61 9.58
N PHE A 483 34.21 1.99 8.43
CA PHE A 483 33.22 1.68 7.40
C PHE A 483 32.24 0.59 7.85
N SER A 484 32.73 -0.42 8.55
CA SER A 484 31.92 -1.50 9.12
C SER A 484 30.98 -0.96 10.20
N LEU A 485 31.46 -0.08 11.07
CA LEU A 485 30.63 0.62 12.05
C LEU A 485 29.56 1.49 11.35
N ARG A 486 29.95 2.25 10.33
CA ARG A 486 29.02 3.05 9.53
C ARG A 486 27.98 2.17 8.83
N HIS A 487 28.38 1.04 8.27
CA HIS A 487 27.48 0.07 7.64
C HIS A 487 26.47 -0.52 8.64
N GLN A 488 26.94 -0.90 9.83
CA GLN A 488 26.08 -1.37 10.90
C GLN A 488 25.07 -0.30 11.33
N ASN A 489 25.49 0.97 11.45
CA ASN A 489 24.59 2.08 11.72
C ASN A 489 23.53 2.28 10.61
N TYR A 490 23.91 2.09 9.34
CA TYR A 490 22.94 2.14 8.24
C TYR A 490 21.98 0.96 8.23
N GLU A 491 22.44 -0.24 8.62
CA GLU A 491 21.60 -1.41 8.76
C GLU A 491 20.58 -1.24 9.90
N GLU A 492 21.01 -0.67 11.04
CA GLU A 492 20.14 -0.29 12.15
C GLU A 492 19.14 0.81 11.75
N LEU A 493 19.60 1.84 11.04
CA LEU A 493 18.74 2.88 10.49
C LEU A 493 17.70 2.27 9.52
N ASN A 494 18.09 1.33 8.67
CA ASN A 494 17.16 0.65 7.77
C ASN A 494 16.11 -0.19 8.52
N LYS A 495 16.52 -0.90 9.59
CA LYS A 495 15.59 -1.61 10.48
C LYS A 495 14.60 -0.65 11.15
N LEU A 496 15.07 0.53 11.57
CA LEU A 496 14.20 1.56 12.13
C LEU A 496 13.23 2.14 11.08
N VAL A 497 13.70 2.39 9.86
CA VAL A 497 12.89 2.87 8.74
C VAL A 497 11.82 1.86 8.35
N THR A 498 12.17 0.58 8.22
CA THR A 498 11.20 -0.50 7.92
C THR A 498 10.18 -0.69 9.04
N ASN A 499 10.60 -0.63 10.31
CA ASN A 499 9.68 -0.67 11.45
C ASN A 499 8.71 0.51 11.43
N THR A 500 9.22 1.73 11.21
CA THR A 500 8.42 2.96 11.12
C THR A 500 7.44 2.89 9.96
N GLN A 501 7.85 2.36 8.81
CA GLN A 501 6.98 2.12 7.66
C GLN A 501 5.88 1.11 7.97
N SER A 502 6.19 0.00 8.65
CA SER A 502 5.16 -0.98 9.03
C SER A 502 4.11 -0.36 9.95
N TYR A 503 4.56 0.53 10.85
CA TYR A 503 3.67 1.24 11.76
C TYR A 503 2.79 2.25 11.02
N LEU A 504 3.39 3.01 10.09
CA LEU A 504 2.67 3.94 9.23
C LEU A 504 1.70 3.24 8.29
N ALA A 505 2.04 2.06 7.75
CA ALA A 505 1.16 1.24 6.93
C ALA A 505 -0.06 0.75 7.74
N ARG A 506 0.16 0.32 8.99
CA ARG A 506 -0.92 -0.09 9.88
C ARG A 506 -1.81 1.08 10.29
N MET A 507 -1.23 2.25 10.55
CA MET A 507 -2.01 3.48 10.77
C MET A 507 -2.79 3.89 9.52
N ARG A 508 -2.22 3.73 8.31
CA ARG A 508 -2.90 3.97 7.03
C ARG A 508 -4.14 3.09 6.91
N GLU A 509 -4.02 1.78 7.15
CA GLU A 509 -5.18 0.88 7.11
C GLU A 509 -6.26 1.30 8.11
N GLY A 510 -5.86 1.66 9.33
CA GLY A 510 -6.81 2.18 10.33
C GLY A 510 -7.48 3.49 9.93
N LEU A 511 -6.73 4.43 9.33
CA LEU A 511 -7.27 5.71 8.85
C LEU A 511 -8.19 5.53 7.64
N ILE A 512 -7.85 4.65 6.70
CA ILE A 512 -8.70 4.31 5.56
C ILE A 512 -10.00 3.68 6.05
N GLU A 513 -9.92 2.75 7.00
CA GLU A 513 -11.10 2.12 7.59
C GLU A 513 -11.98 3.16 8.30
N ALA A 514 -11.39 4.08 9.07
CA ALA A 514 -12.11 5.16 9.72
C ALA A 514 -12.76 6.13 8.72
N ILE A 515 -12.04 6.53 7.66
CA ILE A 515 -12.57 7.37 6.58
C ILE A 515 -13.73 6.66 5.87
N ASN A 516 -13.61 5.37 5.56
CA ASN A 516 -14.68 4.61 4.91
C ASN A 516 -15.92 4.50 5.82
N LYS A 517 -15.75 4.32 7.14
CA LYS A 517 -16.86 4.35 8.09
C LYS A 517 -17.54 5.72 8.13
N LEU A 518 -16.76 6.81 8.11
CA LEU A 518 -17.30 8.17 8.07
C LEU A 518 -17.99 8.50 6.74
N GLU A 519 -17.46 8.04 5.61
CA GLU A 519 -18.10 8.16 4.30
C GLU A 519 -19.45 7.42 4.28
N LEU A 520 -19.52 6.21 4.85
CA LEU A 520 -20.75 5.44 4.95
C LEU A 520 -21.79 6.16 5.85
N GLN A 521 -21.35 6.71 6.99
CA GLN A 521 -22.22 7.49 7.87
C GLN A 521 -22.72 8.77 7.19
N GLU A 522 -21.88 9.43 6.39
CA GLU A 522 -22.27 10.63 5.66
C GLU A 522 -23.28 10.31 4.55
N GLU A 523 -23.14 9.16 3.87
CA GLU A 523 -24.12 8.69 2.89
C GLU A 523 -25.46 8.33 3.55
N GLU A 524 -25.44 7.69 4.72
CA GLU A 524 -26.62 7.43 5.54
C GLU A 524 -27.31 8.75 5.97
N ARG A 525 -26.52 9.74 6.38
CA ARG A 525 -27.00 11.08 6.74
C ARG A 525 -27.63 11.81 5.55
N LEU A 526 -27.05 11.69 4.35
CA LEU A 526 -27.62 12.22 3.11
C LEU A 526 -28.96 11.55 2.77
N ARG A 527 -29.05 10.22 2.86
CA ARG A 527 -30.32 9.48 2.70
C ARG A 527 -31.38 9.91 3.71
N HIS A 528 -30.96 10.18 4.95
CA HIS A 528 -31.87 10.69 5.99
C HIS A 528 -32.34 12.12 5.67
N ASN A 529 -31.43 12.99 5.22
CA ASN A 529 -31.76 14.35 4.77
C ASN A 529 -32.73 14.36 3.58
N GLU A 530 -32.60 13.42 2.64
CA GLU A 530 -33.54 13.27 1.52
C GLU A 530 -34.93 12.85 2.00
N ARG A 531 -35.03 11.93 2.96
CA ARG A 531 -36.31 11.57 3.61
C ARG A 531 -36.93 12.77 4.34
N ILE A 532 -36.13 13.52 5.07
CA ILE A 532 -36.56 14.77 5.73
C ILE A 532 -37.06 15.77 4.69
N MET A 533 -36.37 15.92 3.54
CA MET A 533 -36.78 16.82 2.46
C MET A 533 -38.12 16.41 1.86
N ASN A 534 -38.33 15.12 1.61
CA ASN A 534 -39.63 14.60 1.16
C ASN A 534 -40.72 14.84 2.22
N GLY A 535 -40.40 14.69 3.51
CA GLY A 535 -41.30 15.03 4.61
C GLY A 535 -41.65 16.53 4.66
N LYS A 536 -40.66 17.39 4.42
CA LYS A 536 -40.81 18.85 4.34
C LYS A 536 -41.74 19.27 3.20
N VAL A 537 -41.60 18.66 2.03
CA VAL A 537 -42.50 18.90 0.88
C VAL A 537 -43.93 18.49 1.26
N LYS A 538 -44.12 17.30 1.83
CA LYS A 538 -45.44 16.85 2.31
C LYS A 538 -46.04 17.78 3.36
N LEU A 539 -45.24 18.27 4.32
CA LEU A 539 -45.69 19.25 5.32
C LEU A 539 -46.10 20.57 4.68
N LYS A 540 -45.38 21.02 3.66
CA LYS A 540 -45.74 22.22 2.89
C LYS A 540 -47.04 22.03 2.11
N ASP A 541 -47.25 20.85 1.52
CA ASP A 541 -48.50 20.52 0.82
C ASP A 541 -49.67 20.47 1.79
N MET A 542 -49.51 19.82 2.96
CA MET A 542 -50.52 19.82 4.03
C MET A 542 -50.81 21.23 4.54
N LYS A 543 -49.78 22.08 4.71
CA LYS A 543 -49.96 23.49 5.07
C LYS A 543 -50.80 24.23 4.02
N ASN A 544 -50.50 24.02 2.74
CA ASN A 544 -51.25 24.65 1.65
C ASN A 544 -52.71 24.17 1.63
N GLU A 545 -52.96 22.89 1.90
CA GLU A 545 -54.30 22.31 1.98
C GLU A 545 -55.07 22.83 3.21
N ILE A 546 -54.44 22.94 4.38
CA ILE A 546 -55.02 23.57 5.57
C ILE A 546 -55.37 25.04 5.30
N ASN A 547 -54.48 25.81 4.68
CA ASN A 547 -54.74 27.19 4.29
C ASN A 547 -55.93 27.30 3.30
N HIS A 548 -56.06 26.35 2.38
CA HIS A 548 -57.18 26.29 1.44
C HIS A 548 -58.49 25.98 2.17
N VAL A 549 -58.51 24.97 3.05
CA VAL A 549 -59.67 24.61 3.88
C VAL A 549 -60.06 25.77 4.81
N GLN A 550 -59.09 26.48 5.39
CA GLN A 550 -59.34 27.67 6.21
C GLN A 550 -60.02 28.77 5.40
N SER A 551 -59.53 29.04 4.18
CA SER A 551 -60.12 30.04 3.28
C SER A 551 -61.55 29.67 2.88
N GLU A 552 -61.79 28.39 2.61
CA GLU A 552 -63.11 27.83 2.30
C GLU A 552 -64.07 27.90 3.50
N LEU A 553 -63.58 27.58 4.70
CA LEU A 553 -64.34 27.70 5.94
C LEU A 553 -64.69 29.17 6.23
N PHE A 554 -63.75 30.09 6.05
CA PHE A 554 -63.97 31.53 6.17
C PHE A 554 -65.04 32.03 5.20
N ARG A 555 -65.00 31.55 3.96
CA ARG A 555 -66.03 31.82 2.94
C ARG A 555 -67.39 31.26 3.34
N CYS A 556 -67.44 30.04 3.89
CA CYS A 556 -68.67 29.41 4.35
C CYS A 556 -69.28 30.13 5.57
N ILE A 557 -68.45 30.51 6.54
CA ILE A 557 -68.85 31.28 7.72
C ILE A 557 -69.38 32.65 7.30
N ASN A 558 -68.67 33.38 6.42
CA ASN A 558 -69.14 34.66 5.92
C ASN A 558 -70.46 34.54 5.15
N ASN A 559 -70.62 33.50 4.33
CA ASN A 559 -71.88 33.22 3.62
C ASN A 559 -73.04 32.83 4.57
N MET A 560 -72.75 32.17 5.70
CA MET A 560 -73.75 31.89 6.74
C MET A 560 -74.10 33.16 7.52
N GLN A 561 -73.12 34.04 7.75
CA GLN A 561 -73.28 35.32 8.45
C GLN A 561 -74.11 36.33 7.63
N GLU A 562 -73.99 36.31 6.29
CA GLU A 562 -74.90 37.04 5.39
C GLU A 562 -76.34 36.48 5.40
N LYS A 563 -76.51 35.18 5.70
CA LYS A 563 -77.84 34.52 5.78
C LYS A 563 -78.49 34.60 7.17
N ILE A 564 -77.71 34.77 8.23
CA ILE A 564 -78.14 34.77 9.64
C ILE A 564 -78.06 36.20 10.21
N GLN A 565 -78.61 37.18 9.48
CA GLN A 565 -78.80 38.53 10.02
C GLN A 565 -80.06 38.61 10.91
N GLY A 566 -80.19 37.63 11.80
CA GLY A 566 -81.30 37.50 12.73
C GLY A 566 -81.14 36.22 13.56
N TYR A 567 -80.74 36.39 14.82
CA TYR A 567 -80.67 35.43 15.93
C TYR A 567 -79.35 34.69 16.21
N ASN A 568 -78.90 34.92 17.45
CA ASN A 568 -78.01 34.16 18.35
C ASN A 568 -76.48 34.31 18.22
N GLU A 569 -75.90 34.98 19.23
CA GLU A 569 -74.47 35.23 19.44
C GLU A 569 -73.65 33.98 19.86
N SER A 570 -74.29 32.83 20.17
CA SER A 570 -73.59 31.66 20.72
C SER A 570 -72.91 30.76 19.69
N GLU A 571 -73.32 30.77 18.41
CA GLU A 571 -72.64 30.02 17.34
C GLU A 571 -71.35 30.72 16.86
N HIS A 572 -71.18 32.01 17.16
CA HIS A 572 -70.03 32.80 16.72
C HIS A 572 -68.74 32.46 17.50
N VAL A 573 -68.88 32.09 18.79
CA VAL A 573 -67.74 31.76 19.67
C VAL A 573 -67.08 30.43 19.28
N GLY A 574 -67.84 29.43 18.84
CA GLY A 574 -67.31 28.14 18.38
C GLY A 574 -66.55 28.24 17.05
N ALA A 575 -66.94 29.16 16.17
CA ALA A 575 -66.25 29.43 14.91
C ALA A 575 -64.89 30.14 15.12
N CYS A 576 -64.79 31.07 16.08
CA CYS A 576 -63.53 31.73 16.45
C CYS A 576 -62.52 30.77 17.10
N ILE A 577 -62.96 29.91 18.04
CA ILE A 577 -62.07 28.95 18.73
C ILE A 577 -61.42 27.96 17.74
N ASN A 578 -62.18 27.49 16.75
CA ASN A 578 -61.64 26.60 15.72
C ASN A 578 -60.64 27.31 14.79
N ASN A 579 -60.79 28.61 14.57
CA ASN A 579 -59.90 29.40 13.73
C ASN A 579 -58.57 29.71 14.45
N ASP A 580 -58.63 29.99 15.75
CA ASP A 580 -57.43 30.17 16.59
C ASP A 580 -56.62 28.87 16.65
N LEU A 581 -57.28 27.73 16.84
CA LEU A 581 -56.62 26.42 16.86
C LEU A 581 -55.93 26.10 15.51
N LEU A 582 -56.57 26.44 14.39
CA LEU A 582 -56.01 26.21 13.06
C LEU A 582 -54.80 27.13 12.79
N THR A 583 -54.85 28.37 13.29
CA THR A 583 -53.75 29.34 13.19
C THR A 583 -52.53 28.85 13.99
N VAL A 584 -52.73 28.34 15.20
CA VAL A 584 -51.68 27.71 16.01
C VAL A 584 -51.06 26.51 15.26
N VAL A 585 -51.88 25.66 14.64
CA VAL A 585 -51.38 24.52 13.84
C VAL A 585 -50.53 24.99 12.65
N ILE A 586 -50.91 26.07 11.98
CA ILE A 586 -50.15 26.64 10.85
C ILE A 586 -48.81 27.20 11.33
N GLU A 587 -48.79 27.95 12.44
CA GLU A 587 -47.57 28.49 13.04
C GLU A 587 -46.60 27.38 13.47
N GLU A 588 -47.10 26.30 14.07
CA GLU A 588 -46.30 25.15 14.47
C GLU A 588 -45.67 24.45 13.25
N VAL A 589 -46.43 24.28 12.17
CA VAL A 589 -45.94 23.70 10.91
C VAL A 589 -44.90 24.61 10.24
N GLU A 590 -45.08 25.93 10.31
CA GLU A 590 -44.12 26.93 9.84
C GLU A 590 -42.79 26.85 10.62
N GLN A 591 -42.86 26.74 11.95
CA GLN A 591 -41.70 26.62 12.81
C GLN A 591 -40.93 25.33 12.55
N ILE A 592 -41.62 24.21 12.33
CA ILE A 592 -41.01 22.93 11.93
C ILE A 592 -40.31 23.10 10.58
N LEU A 593 -40.92 23.77 9.60
CA LEU A 593 -40.34 24.05 8.29
C LEU A 593 -39.04 24.88 8.37
N ILE A 594 -39.00 25.89 9.24
CA ILE A 594 -37.83 26.74 9.49
C ILE A 594 -36.70 25.94 10.15
N ASN A 595 -37.01 25.15 11.18
CA ASN A 595 -36.04 24.30 11.87
C ASN A 595 -35.42 23.26 10.91
N LEU A 596 -36.23 22.66 10.04
CA LEU A 596 -35.76 21.73 9.00
C LEU A 596 -34.86 22.42 7.95
N GLN A 597 -35.09 23.71 7.68
CA GLN A 597 -34.27 24.49 6.75
C GLN A 597 -32.91 24.87 7.36
N LEU A 598 -32.87 25.22 8.65
CA LEU A 598 -31.65 25.43 9.42
C LEU A 598 -30.77 24.16 9.45
N PHE A 599 -31.40 22.99 9.66
CA PHE A 599 -30.73 21.69 9.64
C PHE A 599 -30.06 21.38 8.28
N GLN A 600 -30.64 21.86 7.17
CA GLN A 600 -30.07 21.68 5.82
C GLN A 600 -28.81 22.54 5.60
N THR A 601 -28.81 23.79 6.07
CA THR A 601 -27.70 24.73 5.82
C THR A 601 -26.40 24.38 6.54
N GLN A 602 -26.47 23.60 7.63
CA GLN A 602 -25.31 23.24 8.46
C GLN A 602 -24.59 21.96 7.98
N GLY A 603 -25.20 21.19 7.07
CA GLY A 603 -24.76 19.84 6.73
C GLY A 603 -23.75 19.70 5.58
N GLY A 604 -23.34 20.77 4.89
CA GLY A 604 -22.56 20.65 3.64
C GLY A 604 -21.04 20.45 3.80
N CYS A 605 -20.47 20.59 5.01
CA CYS A 605 -19.03 20.73 5.19
C CYS A 605 -18.26 19.39 5.23
N MET A 606 -18.90 18.29 5.64
CA MET A 606 -18.22 17.03 5.98
C MET A 606 -17.58 16.34 4.77
N THR A 607 -18.24 16.35 3.61
CA THR A 607 -17.75 15.68 2.38
C THR A 607 -16.48 16.33 1.85
N SER A 608 -16.37 17.66 1.95
CA SER A 608 -15.17 18.40 1.53
C SER A 608 -13.96 18.12 2.42
N ILE A 609 -14.20 17.98 3.73
CA ILE A 609 -13.17 17.64 4.73
C ILE A 609 -12.69 16.20 4.52
N LEU A 610 -13.60 15.24 4.30
CA LEU A 610 -13.25 13.85 4.01
C LEU A 610 -12.43 13.72 2.72
N LYS A 611 -12.79 14.46 1.66
CA LYS A 611 -12.03 14.52 0.41
C LYS A 611 -10.64 15.14 0.60
N GLY A 612 -10.55 16.19 1.43
CA GLY A 612 -9.28 16.81 1.84
C GLY A 612 -8.37 15.83 2.59
N LEU A 613 -8.91 15.13 3.59
CA LEU A 613 -8.18 14.11 4.35
C LEU A 613 -7.67 12.97 3.46
N ARG A 614 -8.49 12.50 2.51
CA ARG A 614 -8.07 11.48 1.54
C ARG A 614 -6.92 11.98 0.65
N SER A 615 -6.97 13.24 0.20
CA SER A 615 -5.89 13.82 -0.61
C SER A 615 -4.58 13.93 0.18
N GLN A 616 -4.63 14.37 1.44
CA GLN A 616 -3.47 14.44 2.32
C GLN A 616 -2.87 13.07 2.60
N LEU A 617 -3.71 12.05 2.79
CA LEU A 617 -3.26 10.67 2.98
C LEU A 617 -2.51 10.15 1.74
N SER A 618 -2.97 10.48 0.53
CA SER A 618 -2.24 10.16 -0.71
C SER A 618 -0.91 10.89 -0.85
N THR A 619 -0.81 12.14 -0.41
CA THR A 619 0.46 12.90 -0.42
C THR A 619 1.50 12.30 0.56
N ILE A 620 1.05 11.90 1.75
CA ILE A 620 1.89 11.21 2.73
C ILE A 620 2.39 9.87 2.17
N ASP A 621 1.53 9.12 1.46
CA ASP A 621 1.90 7.85 0.83
C ASP A 621 3.00 8.02 -0.24
N ASN A 622 2.88 9.03 -1.09
CA ASN A 622 3.90 9.35 -2.09
C ASN A 622 5.23 9.74 -1.44
N SER A 623 5.18 10.52 -0.35
CA SER A 623 6.37 10.93 0.39
C SER A 623 7.08 9.75 1.07
N LEU A 624 6.32 8.79 1.60
CA LEU A 624 6.87 7.57 2.21
C LEU A 624 7.49 6.61 1.21
N LYS A 625 6.88 6.48 0.02
CA LYS A 625 7.46 5.71 -1.09
C LYS A 625 8.78 6.31 -1.57
N GLU A 626 8.84 7.63 -1.67
CA GLU A 626 10.08 8.32 -2.06
C GLU A 626 11.18 8.17 -0.99
N LEU A 627 10.82 8.25 0.30
CA LEU A 627 11.74 7.98 1.39
C LEU A 627 12.26 6.54 1.36
N HIS A 628 11.40 5.56 1.08
CA HIS A 628 11.81 4.17 0.89
C HIS A 628 12.83 4.04 -0.23
N ARG A 629 12.52 4.60 -1.40
CA ARG A 629 13.36 4.53 -2.59
C ARG A 629 14.76 5.04 -2.28
N LYS A 630 14.84 6.21 -1.63
CA LYS A 630 16.12 6.80 -1.20
C LYS A 630 16.84 5.97 -0.15
N ALA A 631 16.15 5.42 0.85
CA ALA A 631 16.77 4.56 1.85
C ALA A 631 17.36 3.28 1.23
N SER A 632 16.64 2.66 0.28
CA SER A 632 17.12 1.49 -0.45
C SER A 632 18.30 1.80 -1.37
N GLU A 633 18.29 2.95 -2.04
CA GLU A 633 19.39 3.43 -2.87
C GLU A 633 20.67 3.64 -2.06
N VAL A 634 20.56 4.26 -0.88
CA VAL A 634 21.70 4.45 0.04
C VAL A 634 22.27 3.13 0.53
N LEU A 635 21.43 2.14 0.83
CA LEU A 635 21.89 0.80 1.22
C LEU A 635 22.60 0.09 0.10
N LEU A 636 22.06 0.12 -1.12
CA LEU A 636 22.69 -0.49 -2.28
C LEU A 636 24.07 0.13 -2.54
N ASN A 637 24.18 1.45 -2.49
CA ASN A 637 25.45 2.16 -2.63
C ASN A 637 26.46 1.77 -1.53
N ASN A 638 25.98 1.55 -0.31
CA ASN A 638 26.81 1.11 0.81
C ASN A 638 27.32 -0.33 0.60
N GLU A 639 26.46 -1.26 0.17
CA GLU A 639 26.87 -2.63 -0.16
C GLU A 639 27.91 -2.65 -1.27
N ILE A 640 27.73 -1.86 -2.33
CA ILE A 640 28.71 -1.72 -3.42
C ILE A 640 30.04 -1.18 -2.89
N ALA A 641 30.01 -0.19 -2.00
CA ALA A 641 31.23 0.33 -1.38
C ALA A 641 31.93 -0.76 -0.54
N LYS A 642 31.18 -1.50 0.28
CA LYS A 642 31.69 -2.58 1.13
C LYS A 642 32.35 -3.68 0.30
N THR A 643 31.73 -4.14 -0.78
CA THR A 643 32.32 -5.16 -1.67
C THR A 643 33.60 -4.67 -2.33
N THR A 644 33.62 -3.42 -2.80
CA THR A 644 34.82 -2.78 -3.38
C THR A 644 35.97 -2.70 -2.37
N PHE A 645 35.67 -2.41 -1.10
CA PHE A 645 36.69 -2.36 -0.04
C PHE A 645 37.24 -3.75 0.31
N CYS A 646 36.37 -4.76 0.45
CA CYS A 646 36.83 -6.14 0.69
C CYS A 646 37.73 -6.67 -0.46
N GLU A 647 37.45 -6.27 -1.70
CA GLU A 647 38.29 -6.60 -2.85
C GLU A 647 39.68 -5.93 -2.75
N ARG A 648 39.73 -4.66 -2.34
CA ARG A 648 41.00 -3.93 -2.12
C ARG A 648 41.82 -4.51 -0.97
N GLU A 649 41.20 -4.87 0.14
CA GLU A 649 41.84 -5.56 1.27
C GLU A 649 42.46 -6.89 0.81
N SER A 650 41.71 -7.68 0.03
CA SER A 650 42.20 -8.94 -0.53
C SER A 650 43.41 -8.75 -1.47
N ARG A 651 43.49 -7.63 -2.19
CA ARG A 651 44.65 -7.28 -3.03
C ARG A 651 45.85 -6.84 -2.20
N LEU A 652 45.63 -6.06 -1.14
CA LEU A 652 46.70 -5.65 -0.23
C LEU A 652 47.36 -6.87 0.45
N ALA A 653 46.55 -7.80 0.95
CA ALA A 653 47.05 -9.04 1.53
C ALA A 653 47.90 -9.87 0.55
N LYS A 654 47.62 -9.83 -0.76
CA LYS A 654 48.47 -10.46 -1.77
C LYS A 654 49.82 -9.75 -1.90
N PHE A 655 49.83 -8.42 -1.94
CA PHE A 655 51.08 -7.66 -1.99
C PHE A 655 51.95 -7.87 -0.74
N GLU A 656 51.35 -7.98 0.44
CA GLU A 656 52.09 -8.32 1.67
C GLU A 656 52.74 -9.70 1.59
N ASN A 657 52.00 -10.71 1.14
CA ASN A 657 52.57 -12.05 0.94
C ASN A 657 53.72 -12.05 -0.09
N GLU A 658 53.64 -11.20 -1.13
CA GLU A 658 54.72 -11.02 -2.09
C GLU A 658 55.96 -10.35 -1.46
N VAL A 659 55.75 -9.33 -0.62
CA VAL A 659 56.82 -8.65 0.13
C VAL A 659 57.47 -9.61 1.13
N ASP A 660 56.69 -10.39 1.88
CA ASP A 660 57.20 -11.39 2.82
C ASP A 660 57.96 -12.52 2.11
N CYS A 661 57.49 -12.93 0.94
CA CYS A 661 58.20 -13.89 0.09
C CYS A 661 59.53 -13.32 -0.42
N ALA A 662 59.55 -12.04 -0.82
CA ALA A 662 60.78 -11.35 -1.23
C ALA A 662 61.76 -11.22 -0.05
N HIS A 663 61.27 -10.84 1.14
CA HIS A 663 62.06 -10.76 2.35
C HIS A 663 62.68 -12.11 2.74
N SER A 664 61.88 -13.19 2.72
CA SER A 664 62.35 -14.55 3.01
C SER A 664 63.44 -14.99 2.02
N LYS A 665 63.24 -14.76 0.72
CA LYS A 665 64.26 -15.05 -0.31
C LYS A 665 65.55 -14.26 -0.09
N MET A 666 65.44 -13.01 0.38
CA MET A 666 66.62 -12.20 0.72
C MET A 666 67.35 -12.75 1.94
N GLN A 667 66.61 -13.15 2.98
CA GLN A 667 67.15 -13.78 4.18
C GLN A 667 67.93 -15.06 3.84
N ASP A 668 67.37 -15.91 2.97
CA ASP A 668 68.02 -17.15 2.52
C ASP A 668 69.33 -16.87 1.76
N VAL A 669 69.35 -15.84 0.91
CA VAL A 669 70.56 -15.41 0.19
C VAL A 669 71.63 -14.91 1.17
N LEU A 670 71.25 -14.14 2.19
CA LEU A 670 72.16 -13.67 3.24
C LEU A 670 72.76 -14.83 4.04
N GLU A 671 71.94 -15.80 4.44
CA GLU A 671 72.39 -16.98 5.18
C GLU A 671 73.32 -17.86 4.34
N THR A 672 73.07 -17.94 3.02
CA THR A 672 73.95 -18.60 2.05
C THR A 672 75.29 -17.88 1.90
N PHE A 673 75.31 -16.54 1.81
CA PHE A 673 76.55 -15.75 1.77
C PHE A 673 77.38 -15.89 3.06
N LEU A 674 76.72 -15.89 4.22
CA LEU A 674 77.37 -16.10 5.52
C LEU A 674 77.96 -17.51 5.64
N SER A 675 77.23 -18.53 5.15
CA SER A 675 77.70 -19.92 5.11
C SER A 675 78.90 -20.09 4.16
N ALA A 676 78.87 -19.49 2.97
CA ALA A 676 79.99 -19.54 2.01
C ALA A 676 81.28 -18.87 2.53
N LYS A 677 81.16 -17.80 3.34
CA LYS A 677 82.31 -17.17 4.02
C LYS A 677 82.81 -17.96 5.23
N GLN A 678 81.98 -18.84 5.82
CA GLN A 678 82.38 -19.76 6.87
C GLN A 678 83.27 -20.88 6.29
N ASP A 679 82.91 -21.41 5.11
CA ASP A 679 83.67 -22.44 4.41
C ASP A 679 85.05 -21.94 3.90
N GLU A 680 85.20 -20.66 3.54
CA GLU A 680 86.49 -20.06 3.19
C GLU A 680 87.45 -19.91 4.39
N LYS A 681 86.93 -19.93 5.63
CA LYS A 681 87.74 -19.83 6.86
C LYS A 681 88.24 -21.19 7.38
N GLU A 682 87.76 -22.31 6.86
CA GLU A 682 88.20 -23.66 7.30
C GLU A 682 89.50 -24.15 6.62
N GLN A 683 90.14 -23.35 5.78
CA GLN A 683 91.38 -23.72 5.05
C GLN A 683 92.72 -23.28 5.69
N PHE A 684 92.76 -22.89 6.96
CA PHE A 684 94.02 -22.59 7.67
C PHE A 684 94.14 -23.39 8.98
N PRO A 685 95.20 -24.22 9.17
CA PRO A 685 95.45 -24.92 10.41
C PRO A 685 96.29 -24.07 11.40
N ASP A 686 96.14 -24.42 12.68
CA ASP A 686 96.82 -23.94 13.91
C ASP A 686 96.34 -22.65 14.58
N TYR A 687 95.72 -22.79 15.77
CA TYR A 687 96.44 -22.67 17.04
C TYR A 687 95.62 -23.31 18.19
N THR A 688 96.30 -24.06 19.05
CA THR A 688 95.74 -24.86 20.14
C THR A 688 95.20 -23.98 21.29
N TYR A 689 93.91 -24.06 21.59
CA TYR A 689 93.32 -23.61 22.86
C TYR A 689 92.30 -24.65 23.36
N ASN A 690 92.55 -25.16 24.58
CA ASN A 690 91.71 -26.02 25.43
C ASN A 690 90.60 -26.85 24.76
N ASN A 691 90.94 -28.09 24.36
CA ASN A 691 90.01 -29.10 23.83
C ASN A 691 88.90 -29.55 24.81
N GLN A 692 88.91 -29.12 26.08
CA GLN A 692 87.86 -29.47 27.04
C GLN A 692 86.69 -28.48 26.99
N GLU A 693 86.96 -27.16 27.03
CA GLU A 693 85.92 -26.14 26.86
C GLU A 693 85.28 -26.20 25.47
N LEU A 694 86.06 -26.47 24.42
CA LEU A 694 85.50 -26.61 23.07
C LEU A 694 84.59 -27.83 22.95
N ASN A 695 84.94 -28.97 23.57
CA ASN A 695 84.06 -30.15 23.59
C ASN A 695 82.81 -29.93 24.46
N ASP A 696 82.93 -29.22 25.58
CA ASP A 696 81.78 -28.85 26.42
C ASP A 696 80.87 -27.84 25.70
N VAL A 697 81.43 -26.92 24.91
CA VAL A 697 80.70 -25.98 24.05
C VAL A 697 80.04 -26.69 22.87
N ILE A 698 80.72 -27.64 22.23
CA ILE A 698 80.14 -28.45 21.15
C ILE A 698 78.98 -29.29 21.70
N LYS A 699 79.15 -29.93 22.86
CA LYS A 699 78.08 -30.68 23.52
C LYS A 699 76.92 -29.79 23.96
N ALA A 700 77.18 -28.62 24.54
CA ALA A 700 76.14 -27.65 24.87
C ALA A 700 75.42 -27.13 23.61
N LYS A 701 76.13 -26.98 22.49
CA LYS A 701 75.55 -26.61 21.19
C LYS A 701 74.68 -27.75 20.62
N GLU A 702 75.09 -29.00 20.74
CA GLU A 702 74.30 -30.18 20.36
C GLU A 702 73.04 -30.31 21.23
N ASP A 703 73.16 -30.14 22.54
CA ASP A 703 72.02 -30.15 23.47
C ASP A 703 71.07 -28.98 23.19
N LEU A 704 71.58 -27.78 22.86
CA LEU A 704 70.76 -26.64 22.43
C LEU A 704 70.08 -26.89 21.09
N HIS A 705 70.74 -27.54 20.12
CA HIS A 705 70.12 -27.92 18.86
C HIS A 705 69.02 -28.97 19.07
N LYS A 706 69.25 -29.92 19.98
CA LYS A 706 68.24 -30.92 20.35
C LYS A 706 67.03 -30.27 21.03
N LEU A 707 67.27 -29.36 21.99
CA LEU A 707 66.21 -28.61 22.66
C LEU A 707 65.44 -27.70 21.69
N ARG A 708 66.15 -27.05 20.75
CA ARG A 708 65.52 -26.26 19.68
C ARG A 708 64.65 -27.14 18.78
N LYS A 709 65.13 -28.31 18.38
CA LYS A 709 64.35 -29.27 17.58
C LYS A 709 63.13 -29.79 18.34
N GLU A 710 63.25 -30.07 19.63
CA GLU A 710 62.13 -30.47 20.48
C GLU A 710 61.12 -29.33 20.66
N TYR A 711 61.59 -28.09 20.82
CA TYR A 711 60.74 -26.90 20.87
C TYR A 711 60.02 -26.64 19.54
N ASP A 712 60.72 -26.75 18.41
CA ASP A 712 60.13 -26.54 17.08
C ASP A 712 59.12 -27.64 16.75
N ASN A 713 59.39 -28.89 17.14
CA ASN A 713 58.44 -30.00 17.03
C ASN A 713 57.21 -29.77 17.91
N LEU A 714 57.38 -29.33 19.16
CA LEU A 714 56.27 -29.02 20.07
C LEU A 714 55.44 -27.84 19.55
N LYS A 715 56.09 -26.83 19.00
CA LYS A 715 55.44 -25.68 18.36
C LYS A 715 54.65 -26.11 17.13
N LEU A 716 55.20 -27.01 16.31
CA LEU A 716 54.51 -27.56 15.15
C LEU A 716 53.27 -28.37 15.58
N ASP A 717 53.40 -29.22 16.60
CA ASP A 717 52.27 -29.99 17.17
C ASP A 717 51.20 -29.08 17.75
N MET A 718 51.57 -28.00 18.46
CA MET A 718 50.62 -27.01 18.98
C MET A 718 49.90 -26.26 17.85
N ILE A 719 50.61 -25.88 16.78
CA ILE A 719 50.02 -25.24 15.61
C ILE A 719 49.06 -26.22 14.91
N GLN A 720 49.45 -27.47 14.74
CA GLN A 720 48.64 -28.50 14.11
C GLN A 720 47.37 -28.81 14.93
N GLN A 721 47.47 -28.93 16.25
CA GLN A 721 46.31 -29.06 17.15
C GLN A 721 45.41 -27.83 17.09
N THR A 722 45.97 -26.62 17.06
CA THR A 722 45.18 -25.39 16.95
C THR A 722 44.45 -25.30 15.62
N CYS A 723 45.10 -25.70 14.52
CA CYS A 723 44.48 -25.78 13.20
C CYS A 723 43.38 -26.83 13.15
N GLN A 724 43.58 -27.99 13.79
CA GLN A 724 42.58 -29.05 13.88
C GLN A 724 41.35 -28.59 14.68
N ILE A 725 41.53 -27.95 15.83
CA ILE A 725 40.43 -27.40 16.64
C ILE A 725 39.65 -26.33 15.86
N LYS A 726 40.35 -25.46 15.12
CA LYS A 726 39.71 -24.44 14.27
C LYS A 726 38.93 -25.08 13.11
N TYR A 727 39.46 -26.15 12.52
CA TYR A 727 38.79 -26.89 11.45
C TYR A 727 37.52 -27.58 11.98
N ASP A 728 37.61 -28.25 13.14
CA ASP A 728 36.50 -28.94 13.77
C ASP A 728 35.41 -27.97 14.25
N ASP A 729 35.78 -26.80 14.79
CA ASP A 729 34.82 -25.75 15.16
C ASP A 729 34.10 -25.20 13.93
N ARG A 730 34.82 -25.01 12.81
CA ARG A 730 34.22 -24.59 11.53
C ARG A 730 33.28 -25.66 11.00
N LEU A 731 33.69 -26.93 11.03
CA LEU A 731 32.88 -28.07 10.60
C LEU A 731 31.60 -28.19 11.44
N ASN A 732 31.69 -28.01 12.75
CA ASN A 732 30.53 -28.04 13.65
C ASN A 732 29.59 -26.86 13.38
N LYS A 733 30.11 -25.64 13.16
CA LYS A 733 29.30 -24.49 12.74
C LYS A 733 28.56 -24.73 11.43
N TRP A 734 29.24 -25.32 10.44
CA TRP A 734 28.59 -25.72 9.18
C TRP A 734 27.52 -26.78 9.40
N LYS A 735 27.78 -27.77 10.25
CA LYS A 735 26.81 -28.81 10.58
C LYS A 735 25.55 -28.24 11.24
N TYR A 736 25.69 -27.34 12.21
CA TYR A 736 24.56 -26.64 12.81
C TYR A 736 23.79 -25.78 11.80
N ARG A 737 24.51 -25.10 10.88
CA ARG A 737 23.87 -24.29 9.84
C ARG A 737 23.09 -25.16 8.84
N VAL A 738 23.62 -26.32 8.48
CA VAL A 738 22.93 -27.29 7.63
C VAL A 738 21.68 -27.82 8.33
N THR A 739 21.75 -28.19 9.61
CA THR A 739 20.57 -28.63 10.37
C THR A 739 19.50 -27.55 10.50
N ASP A 740 19.89 -26.29 10.76
CA ASP A 740 18.98 -25.14 10.81
C ASP A 740 18.30 -24.89 9.45
N LEU A 741 19.05 -24.97 8.35
CA LEU A 741 18.49 -24.86 7.00
C LEU A 741 17.54 -26.02 6.67
N GLU A 742 17.85 -27.25 7.08
CA GLU A 742 16.96 -28.40 6.93
C GLU A 742 15.66 -28.23 7.72
N ASP A 743 15.72 -27.68 8.94
CA ASP A 743 14.53 -27.36 9.74
C ASP A 743 13.68 -26.25 9.10
N GLN A 744 14.31 -25.20 8.57
CA GLN A 744 13.62 -24.16 7.82
C GLN A 744 12.95 -24.72 6.56
N ILE A 745 13.62 -25.61 5.82
CA ILE A 745 13.03 -26.28 4.66
C ILE A 745 11.82 -27.13 5.09
N ARG A 746 11.93 -27.89 6.20
CA ARG A 746 10.80 -28.67 6.74
C ARG A 746 9.61 -27.78 7.11
N MET A 747 9.85 -26.64 7.75
CA MET A 747 8.79 -25.69 8.09
C MET A 747 8.14 -25.08 6.84
N LEU A 748 8.93 -24.68 5.84
CA LEU A 748 8.42 -24.14 4.58
C LEU A 748 7.62 -25.18 3.78
N GLN A 749 8.05 -26.45 3.78
CA GLN A 749 7.32 -27.55 3.18
C GLN A 749 5.97 -27.78 3.89
N HIS A 750 5.95 -27.75 5.22
CA HIS A 750 4.72 -27.85 6.00
C HIS A 750 3.78 -26.65 5.74
N GLU A 751 4.30 -25.43 5.71
CA GLU A 751 3.53 -24.22 5.40
C GLU A 751 2.93 -24.29 3.99
N THR A 752 3.72 -24.74 3.00
CA THR A 752 3.25 -24.95 1.63
C THR A 752 2.14 -25.99 1.58
N LYS A 753 2.25 -27.08 2.34
CA LYS A 753 1.21 -28.10 2.46
C LYS A 753 -0.08 -27.54 3.07
N CYS A 754 0.01 -26.77 4.16
CA CYS A 754 -1.16 -26.12 4.76
C CYS A 754 -1.82 -25.13 3.81
N LYS A 755 -1.03 -24.35 3.07
CA LYS A 755 -1.55 -23.44 2.03
C LYS A 755 -2.27 -24.21 0.91
N GLN A 756 -1.70 -25.33 0.47
CA GLN A 756 -2.33 -26.17 -0.55
C GLN A 756 -3.66 -26.79 -0.06
N GLU A 757 -3.71 -27.23 1.20
CA GLU A 757 -4.93 -27.74 1.83
C GLU A 757 -6.00 -26.65 1.95
N ALA A 758 -5.63 -25.43 2.35
CA ALA A 758 -6.53 -24.27 2.39
C ALA A 758 -7.05 -23.90 0.99
N ILE A 759 -6.19 -23.91 -0.03
CA ILE A 759 -6.59 -23.68 -1.43
C ILE A 759 -7.58 -24.76 -1.89
N ASN A 760 -7.34 -26.02 -1.57
CA ASN A 760 -8.25 -27.11 -1.91
C ASN A 760 -9.61 -26.97 -1.20
N PHE A 761 -9.62 -26.58 0.07
CA PHE A 761 -10.84 -26.30 0.83
C PHE A 761 -11.64 -25.14 0.20
N LEU A 762 -10.98 -24.03 -0.13
CA LEU A 762 -11.60 -22.89 -0.81
C LEU A 762 -12.14 -23.28 -2.18
N LYS A 763 -11.39 -24.06 -2.96
CA LYS A 763 -11.83 -24.56 -4.27
C LYS A 763 -13.10 -25.41 -4.16
N ASN A 764 -13.17 -26.29 -3.16
CA ASN A 764 -14.37 -27.11 -2.91
C ASN A 764 -15.57 -26.25 -2.50
N ASN A 765 -15.37 -25.23 -1.66
CA ASN A 765 -16.43 -24.29 -1.28
C ASN A 765 -16.94 -23.48 -2.48
N ILE A 766 -16.03 -22.98 -3.32
CA ILE A 766 -16.40 -22.27 -4.56
C ILE A 766 -17.22 -23.18 -5.46
N GLN A 767 -16.78 -24.42 -5.70
CA GLN A 767 -17.55 -25.38 -6.51
C GLN A 767 -18.92 -25.71 -5.90
N SER A 768 -19.04 -25.77 -4.57
CA SER A 768 -20.33 -25.96 -3.90
C SER A 768 -21.26 -24.77 -4.12
N MET A 769 -20.75 -23.55 -3.92
CA MET A 769 -21.50 -22.32 -4.16
C MET A 769 -21.90 -22.17 -5.64
N GLU A 770 -21.03 -22.54 -6.58
CA GLU A 770 -21.35 -22.54 -8.01
C GLU A 770 -22.50 -23.50 -8.33
N LYS A 771 -22.52 -24.70 -7.73
CA LYS A 771 -23.63 -25.65 -7.88
C LYS A 771 -24.94 -25.11 -7.30
N GLU A 772 -24.88 -24.46 -6.14
CA GLU A 772 -26.05 -23.82 -5.53
C GLU A 772 -26.57 -22.67 -6.40
N LEU A 773 -25.67 -21.86 -6.97
CA LEU A 773 -26.02 -20.75 -7.85
C LEU A 773 -26.65 -21.25 -9.16
N ILE A 774 -26.09 -22.30 -9.77
CA ILE A 774 -26.69 -22.95 -10.94
C ILE A 774 -28.09 -23.45 -10.60
N THR A 775 -28.28 -24.07 -9.42
CA THR A 775 -29.59 -24.56 -8.97
C THR A 775 -30.58 -23.42 -8.73
N ALA A 776 -30.14 -22.31 -8.14
CA ALA A 776 -30.97 -21.13 -7.95
C ALA A 776 -31.35 -20.50 -9.30
N ARG A 777 -30.41 -20.41 -10.23
CA ARG A 777 -30.63 -19.85 -11.58
C ARG A 777 -31.62 -20.68 -12.38
N THR A 778 -31.51 -22.02 -12.36
CA THR A 778 -32.49 -22.90 -13.03
C THR A 778 -33.87 -22.77 -12.39
N LYS A 779 -33.95 -22.64 -11.06
CA LYS A 779 -35.22 -22.39 -10.36
C LYS A 779 -35.85 -21.06 -10.80
N THR A 780 -35.08 -19.97 -10.86
CA THR A 780 -35.57 -18.66 -11.32
C THR A 780 -35.99 -18.69 -12.79
N GLU A 781 -35.25 -19.38 -13.66
CA GLU A 781 -35.62 -19.52 -15.07
C GLU A 781 -36.93 -20.31 -15.23
N ASN A 782 -37.11 -21.39 -14.46
CA ASN A 782 -38.37 -22.14 -14.43
C ASN A 782 -39.55 -21.27 -13.97
N TYR A 783 -39.36 -20.42 -12.95
CA TYR A 783 -40.38 -19.45 -12.53
C TYR A 783 -40.72 -18.44 -13.63
N ARG A 784 -39.71 -17.93 -14.34
CA ARG A 784 -39.90 -17.00 -15.46
C ARG A 784 -40.68 -17.65 -16.60
N GLN A 785 -40.36 -18.90 -16.93
CA GLN A 785 -41.03 -19.66 -17.97
C GLN A 785 -42.50 -19.94 -17.59
N CYS A 786 -42.78 -20.27 -16.33
CA CYS A 786 -44.15 -20.43 -15.83
C CYS A 786 -44.95 -19.13 -15.94
N HIS A 787 -44.39 -18.01 -15.47
CA HIS A 787 -45.05 -16.70 -15.60
C HIS A 787 -45.26 -16.26 -17.04
N SER A 788 -44.34 -16.59 -17.95
CA SER A 788 -44.51 -16.32 -19.38
C SER A 788 -45.67 -17.14 -19.96
N LYS A 789 -45.83 -18.40 -19.53
CA LYS A 789 -46.93 -19.26 -19.95
C LYS A 789 -48.27 -18.72 -19.44
N ASP A 790 -48.35 -18.36 -18.16
CA ASP A 790 -49.55 -17.76 -17.55
C ASP A 790 -49.90 -16.42 -18.21
N SER A 791 -48.89 -15.59 -18.51
CA SER A 791 -49.07 -14.33 -19.24
C SER A 791 -49.59 -14.57 -20.67
N MET A 792 -49.13 -15.62 -21.36
CA MET A 792 -49.60 -15.93 -22.71
C MET A 792 -51.05 -16.43 -22.67
N GLU A 793 -51.41 -17.20 -21.65
CA GLU A 793 -52.77 -17.70 -21.43
C GLU A 793 -53.76 -16.58 -21.05
N LEU A 794 -53.32 -15.63 -20.21
CA LEU A 794 -54.05 -14.40 -19.94
C LEU A 794 -54.28 -13.56 -21.21
N LYS A 795 -53.24 -13.39 -22.05
CA LYS A 795 -53.38 -12.70 -23.34
C LYS A 795 -54.37 -13.40 -24.27
N LYS A 796 -54.37 -14.73 -24.31
CA LYS A 796 -55.34 -15.51 -25.09
C LYS A 796 -56.77 -15.28 -24.59
N LYS A 797 -57.00 -15.29 -23.28
CA LYS A 797 -58.30 -14.96 -22.67
C LYS A 797 -58.75 -13.52 -22.95
N ILE A 798 -57.83 -12.57 -22.94
CA ILE A 798 -58.13 -11.17 -23.29
C ILE A 798 -58.62 -11.09 -24.74
N ILE A 799 -57.92 -11.71 -25.68
CA ILE A 799 -58.32 -11.73 -27.10
C ILE A 799 -59.69 -12.41 -27.28
N GLU A 800 -59.95 -13.49 -26.54
CA GLU A 800 -61.25 -14.17 -26.56
C GLU A 800 -62.39 -13.26 -26.06
N LEU A 801 -62.16 -12.55 -24.94
CA LEU A 801 -63.11 -11.58 -24.41
C LEU A 801 -63.34 -10.39 -25.35
N GLU A 802 -62.28 -9.89 -25.98
CA GLU A 802 -62.37 -8.82 -26.99
C GLU A 802 -63.21 -9.26 -28.20
N ASN A 803 -63.05 -10.51 -28.66
CA ASN A 803 -63.88 -11.07 -29.72
C ASN A 803 -65.35 -11.21 -29.30
N ILE A 804 -65.62 -11.63 -28.05
CA ILE A 804 -66.99 -11.71 -27.51
C ILE A 804 -67.64 -10.32 -27.43
N ILE A 805 -66.89 -9.30 -26.98
CA ILE A 805 -67.38 -7.92 -26.93
C ILE A 805 -67.68 -7.41 -28.35
N LYS A 806 -66.82 -7.75 -29.31
CA LYS A 806 -67.03 -7.38 -30.72
C LYS A 806 -68.31 -7.99 -31.27
N THR A 807 -68.56 -9.28 -31.06
CA THR A 807 -69.79 -9.94 -31.50
C THR A 807 -71.02 -9.41 -30.77
N GLN A 808 -70.92 -9.10 -29.47
CA GLN A 808 -72.01 -8.44 -28.74
C GLN A 808 -72.35 -7.07 -29.33
N LYS A 809 -71.34 -6.29 -29.72
CA LYS A 809 -71.54 -4.97 -30.34
C LYS A 809 -72.16 -5.09 -31.73
N GLU A 810 -71.83 -6.12 -32.48
CA GLU A 810 -72.48 -6.45 -33.76
C GLU A 810 -73.96 -6.82 -33.55
N VAL A 811 -74.26 -7.68 -32.58
CA VAL A 811 -75.64 -8.04 -32.20
C VAL A 811 -76.43 -6.82 -31.71
N GLU A 812 -75.83 -5.94 -30.91
CA GLU A 812 -76.47 -4.70 -30.45
C GLU A 812 -76.77 -3.76 -31.64
N ASN A 813 -75.86 -3.64 -32.60
CA ASN A 813 -76.08 -2.85 -33.81
C ASN A 813 -77.20 -3.42 -34.68
N ASP A 814 -77.30 -4.74 -34.79
CA ASP A 814 -78.39 -5.41 -35.51
C ASP A 814 -79.73 -5.25 -34.78
N LEU A 815 -79.76 -5.39 -33.45
CA LEU A 815 -80.95 -5.10 -32.64
C LEU A 815 -81.38 -3.65 -32.77
N ARG A 816 -80.44 -2.70 -32.78
CA ARG A 816 -80.72 -1.26 -32.96
C ARG A 816 -81.25 -0.96 -34.36
N LYS A 817 -80.73 -1.62 -35.40
CA LYS A 817 -81.30 -1.60 -36.76
C LYS A 817 -82.71 -2.16 -36.80
N ASN A 818 -82.96 -3.28 -36.14
CA ASN A 818 -84.27 -3.92 -36.08
C ASN A 818 -85.29 -3.05 -35.31
N LEU A 819 -84.87 -2.40 -34.22
CA LEU A 819 -85.72 -1.47 -33.46
C LEU A 819 -86.07 -0.20 -34.27
N ASN A 820 -85.13 0.29 -35.08
CA ASN A 820 -85.36 1.39 -36.02
C ASN A 820 -86.25 0.98 -37.21
N ASN A 821 -86.32 -0.30 -37.56
CA ASN A 821 -87.28 -0.81 -38.53
C ASN A 821 -88.68 -1.02 -37.92
N VAL A 822 -88.77 -1.37 -36.63
CA VAL A 822 -90.05 -1.51 -35.89
C VAL A 822 -90.74 -0.16 -35.68
N THR A 823 -89.99 0.94 -35.55
CA THR A 823 -90.58 2.29 -35.47
C THR A 823 -91.23 2.76 -36.79
N ASN A 824 -90.97 2.09 -37.91
CA ASN A 824 -91.62 2.34 -39.21
C ASN A 824 -92.81 1.43 -39.52
N ILE A 825 -93.19 0.49 -38.63
CA ILE A 825 -94.39 -0.33 -38.77
C ILE A 825 -95.40 0.06 -37.68
N LYS A 826 -95.92 1.29 -37.81
CA LYS A 826 -97.09 1.77 -37.07
C LYS A 826 -98.20 2.14 -38.06
N LYS A 827 -98.58 1.18 -38.90
CA LYS A 827 -99.82 1.18 -39.69
C LYS A 827 -100.18 -0.29 -39.97
N THR A 828 -101.47 -0.59 -39.85
CA THR A 828 -102.20 -1.87 -40.07
C THR A 828 -102.13 -2.93 -38.96
N THR A 829 -103.02 -2.77 -37.98
CA THR A 829 -104.21 -3.62 -37.72
C THR A 829 -104.22 -5.07 -38.23
N GLU A 830 -104.66 -5.97 -37.32
CA GLU A 830 -105.22 -7.33 -37.54
C GLU A 830 -104.27 -8.48 -37.87
N LEU A 831 -104.02 -9.37 -36.89
CA LEU A 831 -104.62 -10.73 -36.84
C LEU A 831 -104.12 -11.52 -35.62
N ASN A 832 -105.05 -12.32 -35.11
CA ASN A 832 -104.93 -13.25 -34.00
C ASN A 832 -103.96 -14.41 -34.27
N THR A 833 -103.71 -15.12 -33.16
CA THR A 833 -103.47 -16.57 -32.98
C THR A 833 -102.05 -17.13 -33.03
N GLU A 834 -101.74 -17.80 -31.91
CA GLU A 834 -100.79 -18.90 -31.69
C GLU A 834 -99.31 -18.62 -31.90
N TYR A 835 -98.51 -18.72 -30.83
CA TYR A 835 -97.59 -19.84 -30.67
C TYR A 835 -97.09 -19.90 -29.22
N SER A 836 -97.51 -20.95 -28.52
CA SER A 836 -96.83 -21.49 -27.35
C SER A 836 -95.44 -21.97 -27.78
N THR A 837 -94.38 -21.22 -27.46
CA THR A 837 -93.00 -21.71 -27.21
C THR A 837 -92.03 -20.54 -27.03
N GLU A 838 -91.95 -19.98 -25.82
CA GLU A 838 -90.84 -19.07 -25.46
C GLU A 838 -90.24 -19.43 -24.10
N ALA A 839 -90.07 -20.75 -23.89
CA ALA A 839 -89.38 -21.33 -22.73
C ALA A 839 -88.00 -21.91 -23.08
N ALA A 840 -87.43 -21.60 -24.25
CA ALA A 840 -86.25 -22.32 -24.78
C ALA A 840 -85.04 -21.47 -25.19
N LEU A 841 -84.95 -20.17 -24.85
CA LEU A 841 -83.79 -19.33 -25.23
C LEU A 841 -83.04 -18.65 -24.08
N LEU A 842 -83.25 -19.10 -22.84
CA LEU A 842 -82.43 -18.73 -21.68
C LEU A 842 -81.62 -19.93 -21.20
N ARG A 843 -80.67 -20.38 -22.01
CA ARG A 843 -79.58 -21.24 -21.55
C ARG A 843 -78.27 -20.80 -22.19
N CYS A 844 -77.73 -19.69 -21.69
CA CYS A 844 -76.30 -19.44 -21.70
C CYS A 844 -75.88 -19.32 -20.24
N ASP A 845 -75.34 -20.42 -19.73
CA ASP A 845 -74.72 -20.51 -18.41
C ASP A 845 -73.47 -19.61 -18.39
N TYR A 846 -73.60 -18.42 -17.80
CA TYR A 846 -72.48 -17.64 -17.27
C TYR A 846 -72.83 -17.21 -15.84
N PRO A 847 -72.15 -17.75 -14.81
CA PRO A 847 -72.39 -17.36 -13.42
C PRO A 847 -71.65 -16.05 -13.16
N SER A 848 -72.30 -14.92 -13.44
CA SER A 848 -71.78 -13.60 -13.09
C SER A 848 -72.64 -12.94 -12.02
N LYS A 849 -71.94 -12.39 -11.02
CA LYS A 849 -72.41 -11.84 -9.74
C LYS A 849 -73.34 -10.63 -9.90
N HIS A 850 -74.56 -10.84 -10.40
CA HIS A 850 -75.61 -9.82 -10.49
C HIS A 850 -76.92 -10.25 -9.80
N GLU A 851 -76.82 -11.03 -8.71
CA GLU A 851 -77.98 -11.44 -7.92
C GLU A 851 -78.81 -10.23 -7.46
N ASN A 852 -78.19 -9.19 -6.90
CA ASN A 852 -78.92 -8.07 -6.30
C ASN A 852 -79.76 -7.24 -7.29
N LEU A 853 -79.28 -7.04 -8.53
CA LEU A 853 -79.99 -6.25 -9.55
C LEU A 853 -81.08 -7.08 -10.22
N SER A 854 -80.84 -8.39 -10.42
CA SER A 854 -81.85 -9.33 -10.89
C SER A 854 -83.03 -9.44 -9.91
N HIS A 855 -82.75 -9.50 -8.61
CA HIS A 855 -83.77 -9.49 -7.56
C HIS A 855 -84.58 -8.19 -7.52
N LEU A 856 -83.93 -7.03 -7.69
CA LEU A 856 -84.62 -5.72 -7.75
C LEU A 856 -85.49 -5.59 -9.01
N PHE A 857 -85.01 -6.02 -10.18
CA PHE A 857 -85.81 -6.04 -11.40
C PHE A 857 -87.01 -6.99 -11.26
N LYS A 858 -86.82 -8.14 -10.64
CA LYS A 858 -87.89 -9.10 -10.37
C LYS A 858 -88.93 -8.52 -9.39
N ALA A 859 -88.49 -7.86 -8.32
CA ALA A 859 -89.38 -7.20 -7.37
C ALA A 859 -90.21 -6.07 -8.02
N VAL A 860 -89.61 -5.27 -8.90
CA VAL A 860 -90.33 -4.24 -9.69
C VAL A 860 -91.31 -4.88 -10.67
N GLN A 861 -90.92 -5.96 -11.36
CA GLN A 861 -91.79 -6.68 -12.28
C GLN A 861 -93.00 -7.29 -11.57
N ASP A 862 -92.79 -7.90 -10.40
CA ASP A 862 -93.85 -8.50 -9.60
C ASP A 862 -94.79 -7.42 -9.01
N ALA A 863 -94.25 -6.29 -8.56
CA ALA A 863 -95.04 -5.14 -8.11
C ALA A 863 -95.85 -4.50 -9.25
N MET A 864 -95.26 -4.39 -10.45
CA MET A 864 -95.94 -3.88 -11.64
C MET A 864 -97.07 -4.82 -12.09
N GLN A 865 -96.83 -6.13 -12.07
CA GLN A 865 -97.86 -7.11 -12.41
C GLN A 865 -98.98 -7.12 -11.37
N SER A 866 -98.66 -6.97 -10.08
CA SER A 866 -99.66 -6.85 -9.01
C SER A 866 -100.51 -5.58 -9.16
N ALA A 867 -99.89 -4.43 -9.46
CA ALA A 867 -100.60 -3.19 -9.74
C ALA A 867 -101.47 -3.29 -11.00
N LYS A 868 -100.98 -3.94 -12.06
CA LYS A 868 -101.75 -4.19 -13.29
C LYS A 868 -103.00 -5.04 -13.03
N ILE A 869 -102.87 -6.11 -12.23
CA ILE A 869 -104.01 -6.95 -11.83
C ILE A 869 -105.01 -6.12 -11.01
N ALA A 870 -104.55 -5.34 -10.03
CA ALA A 870 -105.44 -4.49 -9.22
C ALA A 870 -106.19 -3.43 -10.04
N VAL A 871 -105.55 -2.85 -11.07
CA VAL A 871 -106.20 -1.93 -12.02
C VAL A 871 -107.24 -2.67 -12.88
N GLN A 872 -106.91 -3.88 -13.35
CA GLN A 872 -107.82 -4.70 -14.15
C GLN A 872 -109.04 -5.17 -13.35
N ASP A 873 -108.82 -5.55 -12.09
CA ASP A 873 -109.87 -5.93 -11.15
C ASP A 873 -110.77 -4.73 -10.86
N PHE A 874 -110.19 -3.54 -10.60
CA PHE A 874 -110.96 -2.30 -10.48
C PHE A 874 -111.78 -1.98 -11.74
N GLU A 875 -111.20 -2.17 -12.93
CA GLU A 875 -111.90 -1.99 -14.21
C GLU A 875 -113.07 -2.98 -14.36
N ASN A 876 -112.87 -4.24 -13.99
CA ASN A 876 -113.89 -5.28 -14.06
C ASN A 876 -115.00 -5.06 -13.02
N GLU A 877 -114.65 -4.66 -11.80
CA GLU A 877 -115.57 -4.26 -10.74
C GLU A 877 -116.42 -3.07 -11.21
N LEU A 878 -115.79 -2.05 -11.80
CA LEU A 878 -116.47 -0.88 -12.37
C LEU A 878 -117.42 -1.28 -13.52
N LYS A 879 -117.00 -2.15 -14.44
CA LYS A 879 -117.86 -2.65 -15.53
C LYS A 879 -119.06 -3.45 -15.01
N LYS A 880 -118.86 -4.30 -14.01
CA LYS A 880 -119.92 -5.08 -13.36
C LYS A 880 -120.94 -4.16 -12.67
N LEU A 881 -120.43 -3.17 -11.94
CA LEU A 881 -121.24 -2.18 -11.24
C LEU A 881 -122.05 -1.29 -12.21
N ILE A 882 -121.47 -0.91 -13.36
CA ILE A 882 -122.19 -0.19 -14.43
C ILE A 882 -123.29 -1.06 -15.07
N HIS A 883 -123.08 -2.38 -15.20
CA HIS A 883 -124.12 -3.30 -15.68
C HIS A 883 -125.25 -3.49 -14.67
N GLU A 884 -124.95 -3.57 -13.38
CA GLU A 884 -125.95 -3.71 -12.32
C GLU A 884 -126.79 -2.43 -12.12
N GLU A 885 -126.20 -1.25 -12.36
CA GLU A 885 -126.89 0.05 -12.25
C GLU A 885 -127.89 0.33 -13.39
N SER A 886 -127.82 -0.41 -14.51
CA SER A 886 -128.78 -0.29 -15.62
C SER A 886 -130.20 -0.80 -15.31
N SER A 887 -130.44 -1.35 -14.12
CA SER A 887 -131.73 -1.94 -13.74
C SER A 887 -132.40 -1.38 -12.46
N LEU A 888 -131.82 -0.41 -11.74
CA LEU A 888 -132.45 0.17 -10.53
C LEU A 888 -132.13 1.67 -10.32
N SER A 889 -133.18 2.49 -10.18
CA SER A 889 -133.19 3.96 -10.13
C SER A 889 -132.76 4.61 -8.79
N SER A 890 -131.79 4.06 -8.05
CA SER A 890 -131.21 4.79 -6.91
C SER A 890 -129.84 4.26 -6.51
N VAL A 891 -128.82 5.14 -6.50
CA VAL A 891 -127.46 4.86 -6.04
C VAL A 891 -127.49 4.43 -4.57
N SER A 892 -127.13 3.17 -4.31
CA SER A 892 -127.00 2.62 -2.96
C SER A 892 -125.67 3.03 -2.32
N ALA A 893 -125.66 3.44 -1.04
CA ALA A 893 -124.43 3.74 -0.29
C ALA A 893 -123.41 2.58 -0.30
N LYS A 894 -123.87 1.35 -0.57
CA LYS A 894 -123.03 0.16 -0.72
C LYS A 894 -122.14 0.21 -1.97
N PHE A 895 -122.60 0.84 -3.05
CA PHE A 895 -121.87 1.06 -4.30
C PHE A 895 -120.66 1.98 -4.11
N ALA A 896 -120.86 3.09 -3.40
CA ALA A 896 -119.80 4.05 -3.12
C ALA A 896 -118.69 3.45 -2.25
N VAL A 897 -119.05 2.61 -1.26
CA VAL A 897 -118.07 1.96 -0.37
C VAL A 897 -117.23 0.94 -1.15
N THR A 898 -117.83 0.05 -1.94
CA THR A 898 -117.08 -0.95 -2.72
C THR A 898 -116.17 -0.31 -3.79
N LEU A 899 -116.58 0.81 -4.38
CA LEU A 899 -115.74 1.56 -5.33
C LEU A 899 -114.57 2.26 -4.62
N THR A 900 -114.80 2.76 -3.41
CA THR A 900 -113.75 3.44 -2.62
C THR A 900 -112.71 2.43 -2.12
N ASP A 901 -113.15 1.25 -1.68
CA ASP A 901 -112.27 0.17 -1.19
C ASP A 901 -111.41 -0.42 -2.32
N SER A 902 -111.99 -0.66 -3.50
CA SER A 902 -111.26 -1.13 -4.69
C SER A 902 -110.32 -0.07 -5.25
N SER A 903 -110.70 1.21 -5.23
CA SER A 903 -109.83 2.33 -5.59
C SER A 903 -108.66 2.51 -4.61
N GLY A 904 -108.91 2.33 -3.30
CA GLY A 904 -107.89 2.34 -2.25
C GLY A 904 -106.86 1.22 -2.44
N THR A 905 -107.33 0.01 -2.74
CA THR A 905 -106.49 -1.15 -3.02
C THR A 905 -105.62 -0.93 -4.27
N CYS A 906 -106.18 -0.35 -5.33
CA CYS A 906 -105.45 -0.01 -6.55
C CYS A 906 -104.34 1.02 -6.28
N ARG A 907 -104.65 2.07 -5.50
CA ARG A 907 -103.68 3.10 -5.09
C ARG A 907 -102.52 2.52 -4.30
N GLU A 908 -102.79 1.67 -3.31
CA GLU A 908 -101.76 1.05 -2.48
C GLU A 908 -100.79 0.20 -3.31
N LYS A 909 -101.31 -0.59 -4.26
CA LYS A 909 -100.46 -1.39 -5.17
C LYS A 909 -99.64 -0.53 -6.14
N MET A 910 -100.18 0.61 -6.61
CA MET A 910 -99.42 1.56 -7.42
C MET A 910 -98.30 2.24 -6.61
N ASP A 911 -98.55 2.62 -5.35
CA ASP A 911 -97.55 3.23 -4.48
C ASP A 911 -96.39 2.27 -4.16
N ILE A 912 -96.68 0.99 -3.95
CA ILE A 912 -95.66 -0.06 -3.79
C ILE A 912 -94.80 -0.18 -5.07
N CYS A 913 -95.42 -0.15 -6.25
CA CYS A 913 -94.70 -0.17 -7.53
C CYS A 913 -93.78 1.06 -7.70
N PHE A 914 -94.24 2.26 -7.33
CA PHE A 914 -93.42 3.48 -7.39
C PHE A 914 -92.24 3.44 -6.41
N HIS A 915 -92.44 2.87 -5.22
CA HIS A 915 -91.40 2.73 -4.22
C HIS A 915 -90.27 1.80 -4.70
N GLU A 916 -90.60 0.64 -5.26
CA GLU A 916 -89.62 -0.31 -5.79
C GLU A 916 -88.90 0.26 -7.03
N LEU A 917 -89.60 1.00 -7.90
CA LEU A 917 -88.99 1.67 -9.05
C LEU A 917 -87.98 2.76 -8.63
N ARG A 918 -88.25 3.46 -7.51
CA ARG A 918 -87.33 4.44 -6.92
C ARG A 918 -86.08 3.76 -6.34
N LYS A 919 -86.22 2.62 -5.66
CA LYS A 919 -85.07 1.83 -5.18
C LYS A 919 -84.17 1.37 -6.32
N LEU A 920 -84.77 0.85 -7.40
CA LEU A 920 -84.03 0.45 -8.59
C LEU A 920 -83.27 1.62 -9.22
N LYS A 921 -83.92 2.79 -9.35
CA LYS A 921 -83.27 4.02 -9.87
C LYS A 921 -82.04 4.43 -9.05
N ASN A 922 -82.15 4.44 -7.72
CA ASN A 922 -81.03 4.82 -6.85
C ASN A 922 -79.88 3.79 -6.92
N ALA A 923 -80.20 2.49 -7.01
CA ALA A 923 -79.20 1.44 -7.16
C ALA A 923 -78.45 1.53 -8.49
N VAL A 924 -79.16 1.85 -9.59
CA VAL A 924 -78.55 2.07 -10.91
C VAL A 924 -77.62 3.30 -10.88
N TYR A 925 -78.07 4.42 -10.31
CA TYR A 925 -77.25 5.64 -10.21
C TYR A 925 -75.97 5.44 -9.38
N SER A 926 -76.07 4.72 -8.26
CA SER A 926 -74.91 4.36 -7.43
C SER A 926 -73.90 3.49 -8.19
N LYS A 927 -74.38 2.51 -8.96
CA LYS A 927 -73.53 1.63 -9.77
C LYS A 927 -72.87 2.38 -10.94
N GLU A 928 -73.58 3.32 -11.56
CA GLU A 928 -73.05 4.19 -12.60
C GLU A 928 -71.92 5.08 -12.06
N LYS A 929 -72.11 5.67 -10.87
CA LYS A 929 -71.05 6.46 -10.20
C LYS A 929 -69.84 5.61 -9.82
N LEU A 930 -70.05 4.37 -9.40
CA LEU A 930 -68.97 3.43 -9.11
C LEU A 930 -68.17 3.09 -10.38
N LEU A 931 -68.85 2.93 -11.52
CA LEU A 931 -68.22 2.64 -12.82
C LEU A 931 -67.36 3.82 -13.29
N GLU A 932 -67.86 5.05 -13.14
CA GLU A 932 -67.11 6.28 -13.44
C GLU A 932 -65.84 6.39 -12.57
N ASN A 933 -65.94 6.11 -11.27
CA ASN A 933 -64.78 6.09 -10.37
C ASN A 933 -63.77 5.00 -10.76
N MET A 934 -64.25 3.82 -11.19
CA MET A 934 -63.38 2.72 -11.64
C MET A 934 -62.65 3.08 -12.92
N GLU A 935 -63.32 3.73 -13.89
CA GLU A 935 -62.69 4.23 -15.12
C GLU A 935 -61.61 5.28 -14.81
N GLU A 936 -61.85 6.17 -13.85
CA GLU A 936 -60.86 7.17 -13.43
C GLU A 936 -59.63 6.52 -12.79
N ILE A 937 -59.84 5.53 -11.91
CA ILE A 937 -58.73 4.75 -11.31
C ILE A 937 -57.91 4.06 -12.40
N VAL A 938 -58.56 3.44 -13.38
CA VAL A 938 -57.87 2.79 -14.51
C VAL A 938 -57.07 3.83 -15.31
N ARG A 939 -57.61 5.04 -15.53
CA ARG A 939 -56.93 6.14 -16.22
C ARG A 939 -55.66 6.57 -15.47
N ILE A 940 -55.75 6.74 -14.15
CA ILE A 940 -54.63 7.10 -13.28
C ILE A 940 -53.56 6.00 -13.28
N GLN A 941 -53.97 4.73 -13.13
CA GLN A 941 -53.05 3.59 -13.17
C GLN A 941 -52.32 3.48 -14.50
N ARG A 942 -53.02 3.70 -15.62
CA ARG A 942 -52.42 3.68 -16.96
C ARG A 942 -51.39 4.80 -17.14
N SER A 943 -51.68 5.98 -16.59
CA SER A 943 -50.77 7.13 -16.62
C SER A 943 -49.53 6.90 -15.74
N SER A 944 -49.71 6.35 -14.54
CA SER A 944 -48.62 5.98 -13.62
C SER A 944 -47.71 4.89 -14.21
N LEU A 945 -48.29 3.88 -14.88
CA LEU A 945 -47.55 2.84 -15.57
C LEU A 945 -46.74 3.41 -16.75
N ALA A 946 -47.32 4.33 -17.53
CA ALA A 946 -46.63 4.97 -18.64
C ALA A 946 -45.41 5.76 -18.16
N ILE A 947 -45.57 6.57 -17.09
CA ILE A 947 -44.46 7.33 -16.47
C ILE A 947 -43.35 6.38 -16.01
N SER A 948 -43.72 5.33 -15.26
CA SER A 948 -42.78 4.32 -14.76
C SER A 948 -42.03 3.60 -15.89
N GLN A 949 -42.70 3.31 -17.02
CA GLN A 949 -42.06 2.72 -18.20
C GLN A 949 -41.05 3.66 -18.85
N THR A 950 -41.34 4.96 -18.94
CA THR A 950 -40.38 5.96 -19.44
C THR A 950 -39.17 6.11 -18.52
N GLU A 951 -39.37 6.13 -17.20
CA GLU A 951 -38.27 6.23 -16.23
C GLU A 951 -37.35 4.99 -16.29
N ILE A 952 -37.93 3.79 -16.39
CA ILE A 952 -37.14 2.56 -16.57
C ILE A 952 -36.35 2.60 -17.88
N LYS A 953 -36.93 3.13 -18.96
CA LYS A 953 -36.25 3.27 -20.25
C LYS A 953 -35.08 4.27 -20.17
N ASP A 954 -35.26 5.40 -19.50
CA ASP A 954 -34.19 6.40 -19.28
C ASP A 954 -33.06 5.84 -18.41
N LEU A 955 -33.40 5.10 -17.34
CA LEU A 955 -32.41 4.42 -16.51
C LEU A 955 -31.64 3.36 -17.28
N HIS A 956 -32.31 2.56 -18.10
CA HIS A 956 -31.67 1.55 -18.94
C HIS A 956 -30.71 2.20 -19.94
N GLN A 957 -31.12 3.30 -20.58
CA GLN A 957 -30.26 4.08 -21.48
C GLN A 957 -29.01 4.61 -20.76
N LYS A 958 -29.16 5.20 -19.57
CA LYS A 958 -28.02 5.68 -18.75
C LYS A 958 -27.08 4.56 -18.32
N PHE A 959 -27.60 3.37 -17.99
CA PHE A 959 -26.75 2.22 -17.68
C PHE A 959 -26.01 1.71 -18.90
N GLN A 960 -26.66 1.68 -20.07
CA GLN A 960 -26.01 1.29 -21.32
C GLN A 960 -24.87 2.25 -21.68
N GLU A 961 -25.09 3.57 -21.57
CA GLU A 961 -24.03 4.57 -21.81
C GLU A 961 -22.84 4.42 -20.85
N LYS A 962 -23.08 4.07 -19.59
CA LYS A 962 -22.01 3.77 -18.62
C LYS A 962 -21.25 2.50 -18.99
N ILE A 963 -21.95 1.44 -19.40
CA ILE A 963 -21.34 0.19 -19.86
C ILE A 963 -20.47 0.45 -21.09
N ASP A 964 -20.96 1.20 -22.06
CA ASP A 964 -20.22 1.51 -23.28
C ASP A 964 -18.96 2.35 -22.97
N LYS A 965 -19.06 3.33 -22.07
CA LYS A 965 -17.90 4.13 -21.62
C LYS A 965 -16.86 3.28 -20.87
N GLN A 966 -17.31 2.36 -20.02
CA GLN A 966 -16.42 1.43 -19.33
C GLN A 966 -15.77 0.45 -20.31
N SER A 967 -16.52 -0.06 -21.29
CA SER A 967 -16.01 -0.93 -22.35
C SER A 967 -14.89 -0.24 -23.12
N LEU A 968 -15.09 1.02 -23.54
CA LEU A 968 -14.05 1.83 -24.21
C LEU A 968 -12.79 1.99 -23.35
N THR A 969 -12.98 2.22 -22.04
CA THR A 969 -11.86 2.37 -21.08
C THR A 969 -11.09 1.05 -20.90
N ILE A 970 -11.80 -0.09 -20.86
CA ILE A 970 -11.19 -1.42 -20.79
C ILE A 970 -10.38 -1.69 -22.05
N THR A 971 -10.93 -1.40 -23.23
CA THR A 971 -10.20 -1.57 -24.50
C THR A 971 -8.92 -0.72 -24.52
N GLN A 972 -8.98 0.51 -24.03
CA GLN A 972 -7.80 1.38 -23.92
C GLN A 972 -6.72 0.77 -23.00
N TYR A 973 -7.10 0.28 -21.82
CA TYR A 973 -6.16 -0.37 -20.91
C TYR A 973 -5.59 -1.68 -21.48
N GLU A 974 -6.38 -2.42 -22.26
CA GLU A 974 -5.92 -3.63 -22.92
C GLU A 974 -4.90 -3.32 -24.03
N MET A 975 -5.08 -2.23 -24.77
CA MET A 975 -4.09 -1.72 -25.71
C MET A 975 -2.79 -1.29 -25.01
N GLU A 976 -2.89 -0.52 -23.92
CA GLU A 976 -1.72 -0.08 -23.14
C GLU A 976 -0.96 -1.27 -22.53
N LYS A 977 -1.68 -2.27 -22.01
CA LYS A 977 -1.08 -3.51 -21.51
C LYS A 977 -0.30 -4.24 -22.62
N ASN A 978 -0.87 -4.35 -23.82
CA ASN A 978 -0.20 -5.04 -24.94
C ASN A 978 1.05 -4.28 -25.40
N GLU A 979 1.02 -2.95 -25.40
CA GLU A 979 2.18 -2.13 -25.70
C GLU A 979 3.28 -2.28 -24.64
N LEU A 980 2.92 -2.27 -23.35
CA LEU A 980 3.87 -2.50 -22.26
C LEU A 980 4.48 -3.90 -22.29
N LEU A 981 3.69 -4.93 -22.64
CA LEU A 981 4.21 -6.28 -22.84
C LEU A 981 5.24 -6.33 -23.97
N LYS A 982 4.97 -5.65 -25.09
CA LYS A 982 5.90 -5.56 -26.21
C LYS A 982 7.19 -4.83 -25.81
N GLN A 983 7.08 -3.75 -25.04
CA GLN A 983 8.26 -3.04 -24.50
C GLN A 983 9.07 -3.91 -23.54
N ASN A 984 8.41 -4.69 -22.68
CA ASN A 984 9.08 -5.61 -21.78
C ASN A 984 9.82 -6.72 -22.53
N GLU A 985 9.20 -7.29 -23.57
CA GLU A 985 9.85 -8.27 -24.46
C GLU A 985 11.11 -7.69 -25.11
N LEU A 986 11.03 -6.46 -25.63
CA LEU A 986 12.18 -5.72 -26.18
C LEU A 986 13.27 -5.47 -25.13
N GLN A 987 12.90 -5.16 -23.89
CA GLN A 987 13.85 -4.98 -22.79
C GLN A 987 14.54 -6.29 -22.42
N ILE A 988 13.81 -7.41 -22.35
CA ILE A 988 14.36 -8.74 -22.09
C ILE A 988 15.37 -9.11 -23.19
N GLN A 989 15.02 -8.89 -24.46
CA GLN A 989 15.93 -9.12 -25.58
C GLN A 989 17.17 -8.23 -25.48
N THR A 990 17.00 -6.94 -25.15
CA THR A 990 18.12 -6.00 -24.97
C THR A 990 19.04 -6.41 -23.82
N ILE A 991 18.47 -6.86 -22.70
CA ILE A 991 19.24 -7.37 -21.55
C ILE A 991 20.01 -8.62 -21.97
N GLY A 992 19.38 -9.54 -22.71
CA GLY A 992 20.05 -10.72 -23.25
C GLY A 992 21.23 -10.36 -24.16
N HIS A 993 21.04 -9.40 -25.08
CA HIS A 993 22.11 -8.91 -25.94
C HIS A 993 23.24 -8.23 -25.15
N LEU A 994 22.92 -7.44 -24.13
CA LEU A 994 23.92 -6.79 -23.27
C LEU A 994 24.68 -7.82 -22.42
N GLN A 995 24.00 -8.83 -21.88
CA GLN A 995 24.65 -9.93 -21.17
C GLN A 995 25.63 -10.67 -22.07
N ASN A 996 25.22 -10.99 -23.29
CA ASN A 996 26.10 -11.61 -24.28
C ASN A 996 27.29 -10.68 -24.61
N ALA A 997 27.06 -9.39 -24.84
CA ALA A 997 28.13 -8.43 -25.11
C ALA A 997 29.10 -8.24 -23.93
N VAL A 998 28.62 -8.30 -22.69
CA VAL A 998 29.47 -8.25 -21.49
C VAL A 998 30.31 -9.51 -21.36
N VAL A 999 29.72 -10.68 -21.64
CA VAL A 999 30.44 -11.96 -21.66
C VAL A 999 31.53 -11.93 -22.76
N GLU A 1000 31.20 -11.43 -23.95
CA GLU A 1000 32.12 -11.24 -25.07
C GLU A 1000 33.26 -10.27 -24.71
N ALA A 1001 32.92 -9.12 -24.14
CA ALA A 1001 33.89 -8.10 -23.73
C ALA A 1001 34.83 -8.63 -22.64
N LYS A 1002 34.30 -9.40 -21.68
CA LYS A 1002 35.10 -10.07 -20.66
C LYS A 1002 36.06 -11.08 -21.29
N ARG A 1003 35.56 -11.90 -22.21
CA ARG A 1003 36.38 -12.87 -22.96
C ARG A 1003 37.51 -12.19 -23.74
N ASN A 1004 37.21 -11.06 -24.39
CA ASN A 1004 38.20 -10.26 -25.11
C ASN A 1004 39.23 -9.60 -24.17
N LEU A 1005 38.81 -9.15 -22.99
CA LEU A 1005 39.71 -8.57 -21.99
C LEU A 1005 40.66 -9.63 -21.43
N ASP A 1006 40.15 -10.82 -21.16
CA ASP A 1006 40.93 -11.96 -20.70
C ASP A 1006 41.92 -12.41 -21.81
N GLN A 1007 41.50 -12.44 -23.07
CA GLN A 1007 42.38 -12.69 -24.22
C GLN A 1007 43.46 -11.62 -24.39
N MET A 1008 43.14 -10.33 -24.24
CA MET A 1008 44.13 -9.26 -24.28
C MET A 1008 45.11 -9.34 -23.11
N SER A 1009 44.65 -9.73 -21.92
CA SER A 1009 45.52 -9.98 -20.76
C SER A 1009 46.51 -11.11 -21.05
N HIS A 1010 46.04 -12.22 -21.63
CA HIS A 1010 46.90 -13.33 -22.03
C HIS A 1010 47.86 -12.97 -23.18
N LYS A 1011 47.40 -12.18 -24.16
CA LYS A 1011 48.24 -11.70 -25.27
C LYS A 1011 49.28 -10.69 -24.80
N ALA A 1012 48.95 -9.78 -23.89
CA ALA A 1012 49.90 -8.88 -23.26
C ALA A 1012 50.94 -9.64 -22.42
N MET A 1013 50.57 -10.73 -21.73
CA MET A 1013 51.55 -11.61 -21.06
C MET A 1013 52.47 -12.32 -22.06
N ASN A 1014 51.96 -12.74 -23.21
CA ASN A 1014 52.75 -13.38 -24.26
C ASN A 1014 53.64 -12.39 -25.02
N ASP A 1015 53.16 -11.19 -25.33
CA ASP A 1015 53.92 -10.12 -25.99
C ASP A 1015 55.02 -9.57 -25.06
N VAL A 1016 54.77 -9.50 -23.75
CA VAL A 1016 55.81 -9.19 -22.74
C VAL A 1016 56.85 -10.32 -22.63
N SER A 1017 56.47 -11.55 -23.00
CA SER A 1017 57.39 -12.70 -23.09
C SER A 1017 58.17 -12.73 -24.43
N GLU A 1018 57.61 -12.21 -25.52
CA GLU A 1018 58.24 -12.10 -26.85
C GLU A 1018 59.04 -10.81 -27.09
N LEU A 1019 58.86 -9.75 -26.30
CA LEU A 1019 59.67 -8.52 -26.38
C LEU A 1019 60.97 -8.57 -25.56
N ARG A 1020 61.12 -9.57 -24.68
CA ARG A 1020 62.36 -9.76 -23.89
C ARG A 1020 63.56 -10.35 -24.68
N PRO A 1021 63.42 -11.10 -25.80
CA PRO A 1021 64.57 -11.54 -26.60
C PRO A 1021 65.11 -10.49 -27.58
N ALA A 1022 64.36 -9.46 -27.95
CA ALA A 1022 64.76 -8.53 -29.04
C ALA A 1022 65.72 -7.40 -28.61
N LEU A 1023 65.94 -7.18 -27.31
CA LEU A 1023 66.87 -6.16 -26.79
C LEU A 1023 68.16 -6.72 -26.17
N SER A 1024 68.44 -8.01 -26.34
CA SER A 1024 69.61 -8.66 -25.70
C SER A 1024 70.63 -9.28 -26.66
N SER A 1025 70.60 -8.95 -27.95
CA SER A 1025 71.56 -9.46 -28.95
C SER A 1025 72.35 -8.37 -29.68
N SER A 1026 72.80 -7.30 -29.01
CA SER A 1026 73.96 -6.53 -29.48
C SER A 1026 74.61 -5.78 -28.32
N PHE A 1027 75.76 -6.25 -27.84
CA PHE A 1027 76.94 -5.45 -27.46
C PHE A 1027 77.84 -6.28 -26.53
N ASN A 1028 78.77 -7.00 -27.16
CA ASN A 1028 80.03 -7.40 -26.54
C ASN A 1028 81.01 -6.22 -26.65
N HIS A 1029 81.65 -5.91 -25.52
CA HIS A 1029 82.93 -5.23 -25.32
C HIS A 1029 83.41 -4.15 -26.32
N ARG A 1030 83.53 -2.90 -25.83
CA ARG A 1030 84.75 -2.08 -25.98
C ARG A 1030 84.74 -0.82 -25.10
N ASN A 1031 85.85 -0.65 -24.38
CA ASN A 1031 86.50 0.56 -23.86
C ASN A 1031 85.66 1.81 -23.53
N VAL A 1032 85.72 2.19 -22.25
CA VAL A 1032 85.50 3.56 -21.79
C VAL A 1032 86.85 4.30 -21.85
N HIS A 1033 87.01 5.15 -22.85
CA HIS A 1033 87.75 6.39 -22.76
C HIS A 1033 86.94 7.45 -23.52
N ASP A 1034 86.81 8.61 -22.89
CA ASP A 1034 86.33 9.91 -23.36
C ASP A 1034 84.84 10.29 -23.14
N VAL A 1035 84.76 11.42 -22.40
CA VAL A 1035 83.67 12.37 -22.10
C VAL A 1035 82.68 12.01 -21.00
#